data_AF-A0A2N2JP55-F1
#
_entry.id   AF-A0A2N2JP55-F1
#
_cell.length_a   1.000
_cell.length_b   1.000
_cell.length_c   1.000
_cell.angle_alpha   90.00
_cell.angle_beta   90.00
_cell.angle_gamma   90.00
#
_symmetry.space_group_name_H-M   'P 1'
#
loop_
_entity.id
_entity.type
_entity.pdbx_description
1 polymer ?
#
loop_
_entity_poly.entity_id
_entity_poly.type
_entity_poly.pdbx_seq_one_letter_code
_entity_poly.pdbx_strand_id
1 'polypeptide(L)'
;MMRGLARLRILLRMAWRNLFTHKAKNIVVGLLMTFATFLVVVGPALFDSINAGMTKSVTGSIAGHLQVYDANARDELALFGGGLMGAPDIGTIPDFSKVKAALLAVDNVDAVVPMGVDGAEFFTTTELDAAIESLRKALDARDDASVERMEHKIRAMGALLTEEYENRRKVAKNKAEIDEQLADIARIRADAFWAELRRDPVAGTTALDTELAPLVDENQGYGLNYIGTDIDAFVKHFDRFELVHGELVPSGTHGLLVNQHFYDQVLKNRVARMFDDLDEELHRKGKTIAGDVVVQNLVKQMVRQYRRVTFQLEPEQAAALEGELRTLMPAQRGNLDALVQAFLEVDDANFDARYAFFQTAIAPRIQLHLFDIGDTITIRAFTRSGYPKSVNLKVYGTFSFRGLEESALAGAFSLMDLMTFRDLYGQMTDEKRAELAAIKEEVGLADVRAEDAEDAMFGEGSDVAATPVAAGQGFDAIASLRAAAERGDDAVVERFDQDDIDRGLALNAAIILKDASRLEESKAAIERAIADAGLQLQTVDWYAATGMVGQFVRLASMVLYIFIIIILIVAIIIMNNTMVMATFERATEIGTMRAIGSRRGFVLNLFLLETLMLGAVSGVLGAALGFGLVTLMGSQGIPAPSDAFIFLFSGPSLYPTVTASHVMAAFVLILVVSLVATFYPAYLATRIQPVVAMQARE
;
A
#
# COMPACT_ATOMS: atom_id res chain seq x y z
N MET A 1 44.79 48.45 12.02
CA MET A 1 44.29 47.66 10.87
C MET A 1 45.42 47.11 9.98
N MET A 2 46.35 47.92 9.46
CA MET A 2 47.43 47.47 8.54
C MET A 2 48.38 46.38 9.08
N ARG A 3 48.75 46.41 10.37
CA ARG A 3 49.62 45.37 11.00
C ARG A 3 48.94 43.99 11.09
N GLY A 4 47.61 43.94 11.16
CA GLY A 4 46.84 42.68 11.17
C GLY A 4 46.82 42.02 9.80
N LEU A 5 46.56 42.81 8.75
CA LEU A 5 46.59 42.38 7.35
C LEU A 5 47.96 41.85 6.92
N ALA A 6 49.05 42.49 7.34
CA ALA A 6 50.40 42.01 7.03
C ALA A 6 50.70 40.64 7.68
N ARG A 7 50.28 40.44 8.95
CA ARG A 7 50.43 39.15 9.64
C ARG A 7 49.59 38.05 8.99
N LEU A 8 48.34 38.34 8.65
CA LEU A 8 47.45 37.40 7.97
C LEU A 8 48.01 37.01 6.60
N ARG A 9 48.55 37.97 5.83
CA ARG A 9 49.17 37.71 4.53
C ARG A 9 50.39 36.80 4.62
N ILE A 10 51.22 36.95 5.68
CA ILE A 10 52.35 36.06 5.94
C ILE A 10 51.86 34.65 6.29
N LEU A 11 50.87 34.53 7.18
CA LEU A 11 50.27 33.24 7.55
C LEU A 11 49.68 32.52 6.34
N LEU A 12 48.90 33.22 5.51
CA LEU A 12 48.31 32.66 4.29
C LEU A 12 49.39 32.18 3.30
N ARG A 13 50.46 32.96 3.10
CA ARG A 13 51.58 32.54 2.23
C ARG A 13 52.33 31.32 2.77
N MET A 14 52.57 31.28 4.08
CA MET A 14 53.24 30.14 4.72
C MET A 14 52.37 28.88 4.66
N ALA A 15 51.09 28.98 5.02
CA ALA A 15 50.12 27.88 4.94
C ALA A 15 50.01 27.34 3.50
N TRP A 16 49.87 28.24 2.52
CA TRP A 16 49.82 27.86 1.10
C TRP A 16 51.08 27.13 0.66
N ARG A 17 52.26 27.62 1.04
CA ARG A 17 53.53 26.95 0.71
C ARG A 17 53.60 25.55 1.33
N ASN A 18 53.22 25.43 2.60
CA ASN A 18 53.27 24.17 3.34
C ASN A 18 52.41 23.07 2.71
N LEU A 19 51.28 23.43 2.07
CA LEU A 19 50.43 22.47 1.34
C LEU A 19 51.21 21.70 0.27
N PHE A 20 52.13 22.37 -0.44
CA PHE A 20 52.90 21.77 -1.53
C PHE A 20 54.22 21.14 -1.09
N THR A 21 54.72 21.45 0.10
CA THR A 21 55.97 20.88 0.61
C THR A 21 55.79 19.43 1.05
N HIS A 22 54.62 19.06 1.57
CA HIS A 22 54.33 17.71 2.11
C HIS A 22 53.22 16.99 1.34
N LYS A 23 53.45 16.80 0.04
CA LYS A 23 52.43 16.34 -0.92
C LYS A 23 51.76 15.03 -0.50
N ALA A 24 52.51 13.99 -0.14
CA ALA A 24 51.94 12.67 0.14
C ALA A 24 50.88 12.70 1.26
N LYS A 25 51.16 13.38 2.38
CA LYS A 25 50.25 13.44 3.53
C LYS A 25 49.05 14.33 3.28
N ASN A 26 49.29 15.49 2.68
CA ASN A 26 48.22 16.42 2.32
C ASN A 26 47.30 15.80 1.27
N ILE A 27 47.82 14.94 0.38
CA ILE A 27 47.00 14.14 -0.55
C ILE A 27 46.15 13.12 0.20
N VAL A 28 46.71 12.35 1.14
CA VAL A 28 45.93 11.36 1.92
C VAL A 28 44.80 12.03 2.69
N VAL A 29 45.12 13.10 3.44
CA VAL A 29 44.11 13.86 4.20
C VAL A 29 43.10 14.50 3.26
N GLY A 30 43.56 15.12 2.16
CA GLY A 30 42.70 15.77 1.18
C GLY A 30 41.75 14.80 0.47
N LEU A 31 42.22 13.60 0.08
CA LEU A 31 41.38 12.55 -0.51
C LEU A 31 40.31 12.08 0.47
N LEU A 32 40.67 11.90 1.74
CA LEU A 32 39.72 11.49 2.76
C LEU A 32 38.64 12.55 2.99
N MET A 33 39.03 13.82 3.07
CA MET A 33 38.08 14.95 3.17
C MET A 33 37.21 15.09 1.93
N THR A 34 37.79 14.88 0.75
CA THR A 34 37.07 14.88 -0.53
C THR A 34 36.01 13.79 -0.53
N PHE A 35 36.37 12.57 -0.14
CA PHE A 35 35.43 11.44 -0.05
C PHE A 35 34.34 11.66 1.01
N ALA A 36 34.71 12.18 2.19
CA ALA A 36 33.73 12.52 3.23
C ALA A 36 32.73 13.58 2.75
N THR A 37 33.22 14.65 2.10
CA THR A 37 32.36 15.70 1.55
C THR A 37 31.47 15.16 0.43
N PHE A 38 32.03 14.35 -0.46
CA PHE A 38 31.29 13.66 -1.51
C PHE A 38 30.11 12.86 -0.93
N LEU A 39 30.36 12.06 0.11
CA LEU A 39 29.31 11.25 0.74
C LEU A 39 28.23 12.10 1.42
N VAL A 40 28.63 13.20 2.07
CA VAL A 40 27.69 14.16 2.71
C VAL A 40 26.87 14.92 1.68
N VAL A 41 27.33 15.06 0.44
CA VAL A 41 26.51 15.61 -0.66
C VAL A 41 25.56 14.55 -1.22
N VAL A 42 26.09 13.37 -1.55
CA VAL A 42 25.33 12.30 -2.24
C VAL A 42 24.26 11.68 -1.34
N GLY A 43 24.60 11.36 -0.09
CA GLY A 43 23.72 10.63 0.83
C GLY A 43 22.41 11.38 1.11
N PRO A 44 22.45 12.60 1.69
CA PRO A 44 21.28 13.43 1.89
C PRO A 44 20.53 13.76 0.59
N ALA A 45 21.22 14.05 -0.52
CA ALA A 45 20.53 14.36 -1.78
C ALA A 45 19.71 13.17 -2.32
N LEU A 46 20.25 11.95 -2.27
CA LEU A 46 19.51 10.73 -2.61
C LEU A 46 18.33 10.52 -1.66
N PHE A 47 18.56 10.70 -0.36
CA PHE A 47 17.54 10.50 0.66
C PHE A 47 16.39 11.50 0.53
N ASP A 48 16.69 12.78 0.37
CA ASP A 48 15.68 13.83 0.20
C ASP A 48 14.90 13.65 -1.09
N SER A 49 15.53 13.13 -2.15
CA SER A 49 14.85 12.80 -3.40
C SER A 49 13.86 11.63 -3.22
N ILE A 50 14.26 10.60 -2.48
CA ILE A 50 13.39 9.49 -2.08
C ILE A 50 12.22 10.01 -1.24
N ASN A 51 12.52 10.89 -0.30
CA ASN A 51 11.55 11.47 0.60
C ASN A 51 10.52 12.35 -0.13
N ALA A 52 10.98 13.15 -1.09
CA ALA A 52 10.12 13.93 -1.98
C ALA A 52 9.25 13.04 -2.87
N GLY A 53 9.83 11.94 -3.38
CA GLY A 53 9.09 10.89 -4.09
C GLY A 53 7.94 10.36 -3.25
N MET A 54 8.21 9.85 -2.05
CA MET A 54 7.14 9.38 -1.16
C MET A 54 6.13 10.43 -0.79
N THR A 55 6.58 11.66 -0.48
CA THR A 55 5.66 12.75 -0.19
C THR A 55 4.68 12.90 -1.35
N LYS A 56 5.16 12.94 -2.59
CA LYS A 56 4.31 13.03 -3.78
C LYS A 56 3.43 11.80 -3.99
N SER A 57 3.93 10.60 -3.72
CA SER A 57 3.13 9.36 -3.80
C SER A 57 2.00 9.36 -2.79
N VAL A 58 2.29 9.62 -1.52
CA VAL A 58 1.34 9.56 -0.43
C VAL A 58 0.32 10.69 -0.51
N THR A 59 0.78 11.93 -0.68
CA THR A 59 -0.08 13.12 -0.67
C THR A 59 -0.99 13.17 -1.90
N GLY A 60 -0.48 12.77 -3.07
CA GLY A 60 -1.23 12.78 -4.33
C GLY A 60 -2.10 11.55 -4.59
N SER A 61 -1.99 10.48 -3.77
CA SER A 61 -2.80 9.26 -3.92
C SER A 61 -3.81 9.04 -2.79
N ILE A 62 -3.41 9.11 -1.51
CA ILE A 62 -4.26 8.59 -0.42
C ILE A 62 -4.37 9.57 0.76
N ALA A 63 -3.26 10.15 1.23
CA ALA A 63 -3.28 10.86 2.52
C ALA A 63 -3.54 12.37 2.44
N GLY A 64 -3.38 13.00 1.28
CA GLY A 64 -3.27 14.46 1.25
C GLY A 64 -2.04 14.97 2.03
N HIS A 65 -1.95 16.27 2.26
CA HIS A 65 -0.76 16.88 2.88
C HIS A 65 -0.74 16.73 4.41
N LEU A 66 -1.91 16.84 5.04
CA LEU A 66 -2.14 16.65 6.47
C LEU A 66 -3.40 15.81 6.66
N GLN A 67 -3.51 15.16 7.81
CA GLN A 67 -4.69 14.39 8.20
C GLN A 67 -5.20 14.87 9.55
N VAL A 68 -6.51 14.87 9.73
CA VAL A 68 -7.16 15.14 11.02
C VAL A 68 -8.05 13.99 11.42
N TYR A 69 -8.06 13.66 12.70
CA TYR A 69 -8.91 12.62 13.30
C TYR A 69 -9.15 12.94 14.79
N ASP A 70 -9.95 12.13 15.47
CA ASP A 70 -10.34 12.33 16.86
C ASP A 70 -9.11 12.42 17.79
N ALA A 71 -9.06 13.45 18.64
CA ALA A 71 -7.98 13.64 19.61
C ALA A 71 -7.99 12.59 20.73
N ASN A 72 -9.14 11.96 21.00
CA ASN A 72 -9.30 10.90 22.01
C ASN A 72 -9.17 9.49 21.42
N ALA A 73 -8.70 9.38 20.19
CA ALA A 73 -8.39 8.11 19.55
C ALA A 73 -7.52 7.23 20.46
N ARG A 74 -7.83 5.92 20.50
CA ARG A 74 -7.04 4.95 21.27
C ARG A 74 -5.76 4.56 20.52
N ASP A 75 -5.85 4.50 19.20
CA ASP A 75 -4.76 4.14 18.30
C ASP A 75 -4.36 5.32 17.40
N GLU A 76 -3.13 5.29 16.90
CA GLU A 76 -2.64 6.26 15.92
C GLU A 76 -3.20 5.97 14.52
N LEU A 77 -3.45 7.01 13.73
CA LEU A 77 -3.89 6.87 12.34
C LEU A 77 -2.83 6.16 11.49
N ALA A 78 -3.22 5.06 10.86
CA ALA A 78 -2.37 4.29 9.95
C ALA A 78 -3.14 3.91 8.67
N LEU A 79 -3.01 4.73 7.62
CA LEU A 79 -3.70 4.55 6.33
C LEU A 79 -3.28 3.27 5.60
N PHE A 80 -2.03 2.81 5.80
CA PHE A 80 -1.52 1.54 5.26
C PHE A 80 -1.48 0.42 6.31
N GLY A 81 -2.16 0.59 7.44
CA GLY A 81 -2.24 -0.37 8.54
C GLY A 81 -3.66 -0.87 8.76
N GLY A 82 -3.81 -2.07 9.36
CA GLY A 82 -5.13 -2.61 9.72
C GLY A 82 -5.83 -3.43 8.63
N GLY A 83 -5.16 -4.44 8.08
CA GLY A 83 -5.80 -5.46 7.22
C GLY A 83 -6.83 -6.32 7.99
N LEU A 84 -7.05 -7.56 7.56
CA LEU A 84 -8.00 -8.55 8.15
C LEU A 84 -7.94 -8.76 9.69
N MET A 85 -6.93 -8.21 10.38
CA MET A 85 -6.75 -8.27 11.84
C MET A 85 -7.39 -7.08 12.60
N GLY A 86 -8.09 -6.18 11.89
CA GLY A 86 -8.85 -5.05 12.45
C GLY A 86 -8.20 -3.69 12.19
N ALA A 87 -9.02 -2.70 11.83
CA ALA A 87 -8.62 -1.31 11.66
C ALA A 87 -8.32 -0.64 13.02
N PRO A 88 -7.36 0.32 13.08
CA PRO A 88 -7.03 1.04 14.31
C PRO A 88 -8.22 1.83 14.85
N ASP A 89 -8.34 1.90 16.18
CA ASP A 89 -9.37 2.68 16.86
C ASP A 89 -9.02 4.17 16.92
N ILE A 90 -9.26 4.85 15.81
CA ILE A 90 -8.95 6.27 15.60
C ILE A 90 -10.08 7.24 15.99
N GLY A 91 -11.08 6.75 16.73
CA GLY A 91 -12.28 7.53 17.07
C GLY A 91 -13.14 7.88 15.85
N THR A 92 -14.05 8.84 16.01
CA THR A 92 -15.00 9.23 14.96
C THR A 92 -15.25 10.72 15.01
N ILE A 93 -15.42 11.35 13.85
CA ILE A 93 -15.86 12.73 13.69
C ILE A 93 -17.37 12.71 13.40
N PRO A 94 -18.25 13.00 14.38
CA PRO A 94 -19.70 12.77 14.21
C PRO A 94 -20.38 13.74 13.23
N ASP A 95 -19.88 14.97 13.15
CA ASP A 95 -20.41 16.04 12.29
C ASP A 95 -19.24 16.70 11.55
N PHE A 96 -18.99 16.23 10.32
CA PHE A 96 -17.88 16.69 9.52
C PHE A 96 -18.07 18.14 9.01
N SER A 97 -19.30 18.65 8.95
CA SER A 97 -19.62 19.98 8.41
C SER A 97 -18.94 21.10 9.20
N LYS A 98 -18.95 20.97 10.54
CA LYS A 98 -18.25 21.90 11.45
C LYS A 98 -16.74 21.87 11.26
N VAL A 99 -16.19 20.67 11.06
CA VAL A 99 -14.75 20.47 10.84
C VAL A 99 -14.34 21.07 9.50
N LYS A 100 -15.06 20.74 8.44
CA LYS A 100 -14.86 21.29 7.08
C LYS A 100 -14.89 22.82 7.09
N ALA A 101 -15.89 23.43 7.73
CA ALA A 101 -16.01 24.88 7.83
C ALA A 101 -14.84 25.54 8.59
N ALA A 102 -14.42 24.97 9.72
CA ALA A 102 -13.31 25.49 10.51
C ALA A 102 -11.97 25.40 9.77
N LEU A 103 -11.73 24.29 9.07
CA LEU A 103 -10.48 24.04 8.35
C LEU A 103 -10.36 24.83 7.05
N LEU A 104 -11.45 24.96 6.28
CA LEU A 104 -11.47 25.77 5.05
C LEU A 104 -11.29 27.28 5.32
N ALA A 105 -11.52 27.73 6.56
CA ALA A 105 -11.26 29.12 6.95
C ALA A 105 -9.75 29.45 7.02
N VAL A 106 -8.87 28.46 7.03
CA VAL A 106 -7.42 28.65 7.04
C VAL A 106 -6.91 28.95 5.62
N ASP A 107 -6.21 30.09 5.45
CA ASP A 107 -5.82 30.62 4.14
C ASP A 107 -5.12 29.62 3.20
N ASN A 108 -4.23 28.77 3.73
CA ASN A 108 -3.45 27.81 2.92
C ASN A 108 -4.15 26.47 2.67
N VAL A 109 -5.37 26.27 3.19
CA VAL A 109 -6.16 25.06 2.91
C VAL A 109 -6.90 25.24 1.59
N ASP A 110 -6.73 24.28 0.69
CA ASP A 110 -7.43 24.21 -0.61
C ASP A 110 -8.70 23.37 -0.50
N ALA A 111 -8.60 22.19 0.12
CA ALA A 111 -9.71 21.27 0.29
C ALA A 111 -9.57 20.43 1.56
N VAL A 112 -10.71 19.95 2.04
CA VAL A 112 -10.81 19.01 3.16
C VAL A 112 -11.72 17.88 2.70
N VAL A 113 -11.17 16.68 2.57
CA VAL A 113 -11.85 15.50 2.04
C VAL A 113 -12.10 14.52 3.17
N PRO A 114 -13.36 14.19 3.50
CA PRO A 114 -13.69 13.23 4.55
C PRO A 114 -13.38 11.81 4.09
N MET A 115 -12.81 10.99 4.99
CA MET A 115 -12.33 9.65 4.66
C MET A 115 -12.57 8.66 5.80
N GLY A 116 -12.54 7.38 5.44
CA GLY A 116 -12.41 6.24 6.35
C GLY A 116 -11.80 5.06 5.62
N VAL A 117 -10.86 4.37 6.25
CA VAL A 117 -10.19 3.18 5.69
C VAL A 117 -10.68 1.96 6.44
N ASP A 118 -11.13 0.95 5.72
CA ASP A 118 -11.54 -0.33 6.30
C ASP A 118 -11.37 -1.49 5.29
N GLY A 119 -11.54 -2.71 5.79
CA GLY A 119 -11.49 -3.95 5.01
C GLY A 119 -12.87 -4.61 4.93
N ALA A 120 -13.19 -5.14 3.76
CA ALA A 120 -14.37 -5.98 3.57
C ALA A 120 -13.99 -7.25 2.82
N GLU A 121 -14.89 -8.20 2.86
CA GLU A 121 -14.87 -9.39 2.02
C GLU A 121 -15.97 -9.23 0.98
N PHE A 122 -15.67 -9.47 -0.28
CA PHE A 122 -16.72 -9.70 -1.26
C PHE A 122 -16.76 -11.18 -1.63
N PHE A 123 -17.96 -11.64 -1.95
CA PHE A 123 -18.23 -12.99 -2.36
C PHE A 123 -18.58 -12.97 -3.83
N THR A 124 -17.90 -13.80 -4.60
CA THR A 124 -18.25 -14.03 -6.00
C THR A 124 -19.18 -15.22 -6.05
N THR A 125 -20.14 -15.18 -6.95
CA THR A 125 -20.91 -16.36 -7.32
C THR A 125 -19.94 -17.44 -7.80
N THR A 126 -19.96 -18.61 -7.19
CA THR A 126 -19.07 -19.70 -7.61
C THR A 126 -19.49 -20.20 -8.99
N GLU A 127 -18.59 -20.87 -9.71
CA GLU A 127 -18.93 -21.53 -10.98
C GLU A 127 -20.11 -22.51 -10.82
N LEU A 128 -20.24 -23.11 -9.64
CA LEU A 128 -21.34 -24.00 -9.32
C LEU A 128 -22.65 -23.21 -9.14
N ASP A 129 -22.62 -22.09 -8.43
CA ASP A 129 -23.79 -21.21 -8.28
C ASP A 129 -24.27 -20.69 -9.62
N ALA A 130 -23.34 -20.28 -10.50
CA ALA A 130 -23.66 -19.86 -11.86
C ALA A 130 -24.26 -20.99 -12.70
N ALA A 131 -23.78 -22.23 -12.54
CA ALA A 131 -24.34 -23.41 -13.18
C ALA A 131 -25.73 -23.76 -12.64
N ILE A 132 -25.98 -23.64 -11.34
CA ILE A 132 -27.28 -23.86 -10.70
C ILE A 132 -28.28 -22.79 -11.16
N GLU A 133 -27.87 -21.53 -11.23
CA GLU A 133 -28.72 -20.43 -11.73
C GLU A 133 -29.03 -20.57 -13.22
N SER A 134 -28.05 -20.99 -14.04
CA SER A 134 -28.28 -21.31 -15.44
C SER A 134 -29.21 -22.51 -15.62
N LEU A 135 -29.09 -23.53 -14.76
CA LEU A 135 -30.01 -24.66 -14.70
C LEU A 135 -31.43 -24.19 -14.33
N ARG A 136 -31.58 -23.31 -13.34
CA ARG A 136 -32.85 -22.71 -12.93
C ARG A 136 -33.52 -21.98 -14.09
N LYS A 137 -32.79 -21.10 -14.78
CA LYS A 137 -33.27 -20.41 -15.99
C LYS A 137 -33.65 -21.37 -17.11
N ALA A 138 -32.88 -22.44 -17.31
CA ALA A 138 -33.17 -23.46 -18.33
C ALA A 138 -34.44 -24.27 -18.01
N LEU A 139 -34.65 -24.61 -16.73
CA LEU A 139 -35.86 -25.28 -16.24
C LEU A 139 -37.10 -24.38 -16.40
N ASP A 140 -36.98 -23.10 -16.06
CA ASP A 140 -38.05 -22.11 -16.22
C ASP A 140 -38.39 -21.87 -17.70
N ALA A 141 -37.38 -21.81 -18.57
CA ALA A 141 -37.53 -21.68 -20.01
C ALA A 141 -37.96 -22.98 -20.71
N ARG A 142 -37.99 -24.12 -19.99
CA ARG A 142 -38.24 -25.48 -20.52
C ARG A 142 -37.32 -25.87 -21.68
N ASP A 143 -36.05 -25.49 -21.58
CA ASP A 143 -35.03 -25.85 -22.55
C ASP A 143 -34.29 -27.12 -22.11
N ASP A 144 -34.82 -28.29 -22.52
CA ASP A 144 -34.30 -29.60 -22.15
C ASP A 144 -32.81 -29.79 -22.54
N ALA A 145 -32.37 -29.19 -23.64
CA ALA A 145 -30.98 -29.28 -24.07
C ALA A 145 -30.06 -28.51 -23.12
N SER A 146 -30.48 -27.34 -22.64
CA SER A 146 -29.74 -26.57 -21.65
C SER A 146 -29.73 -27.24 -20.27
N VAL A 147 -30.83 -27.87 -19.87
CA VAL A 147 -30.92 -28.64 -18.63
C VAL A 147 -29.95 -29.83 -18.65
N GLU A 148 -29.92 -30.60 -19.73
CA GLU A 148 -29.00 -31.75 -19.86
C GLU A 148 -27.53 -31.32 -19.86
N ARG A 149 -27.21 -30.17 -20.47
CA ARG A 149 -25.86 -29.59 -20.42
C ARG A 149 -25.45 -29.19 -19.00
N MET A 150 -26.31 -28.46 -18.28
CA MET A 150 -26.00 -28.03 -16.91
C MET A 150 -25.94 -29.22 -15.94
N GLU A 151 -26.77 -30.24 -16.14
CA GLU A 151 -26.68 -31.52 -15.42
C GLU A 151 -25.29 -32.17 -15.59
N HIS A 152 -24.81 -32.28 -16.83
CA HIS A 152 -23.48 -32.82 -17.10
C HIS A 152 -22.37 -32.00 -16.42
N LYS A 153 -22.47 -30.67 -16.46
CA LYS A 153 -21.52 -29.74 -15.82
C LYS A 153 -21.49 -29.94 -14.30
N ILE A 154 -22.65 -29.89 -13.63
CA ILE A 154 -22.78 -30.04 -12.18
C ILE A 154 -22.31 -31.43 -11.71
N ARG A 155 -22.60 -32.50 -12.48
CA ARG A 155 -22.11 -33.85 -12.17
C ARG A 155 -20.59 -33.97 -12.30
N ALA A 156 -19.99 -33.29 -13.27
CA ALA A 156 -18.53 -33.25 -13.42
C ALA A 156 -17.89 -32.52 -12.24
N MET A 157 -18.46 -31.40 -11.78
CA MET A 157 -18.02 -30.68 -10.58
C MET A 157 -18.13 -31.56 -9.33
N GLY A 158 -19.26 -32.26 -9.14
CA GLY A 158 -19.42 -33.21 -8.05
C GLY A 158 -18.39 -34.34 -8.06
N ALA A 159 -17.97 -34.83 -9.24
CA ALA A 159 -16.94 -35.86 -9.34
C ALA A 159 -15.57 -35.39 -8.82
N LEU A 160 -15.24 -34.11 -9.04
CA LEU A 160 -14.02 -33.49 -8.55
C LEU A 160 -14.07 -33.25 -7.05
N LEU A 161 -15.20 -32.76 -6.53
CA LEU A 161 -15.43 -32.63 -5.08
C LEU A 161 -15.29 -34.00 -4.39
N THR A 162 -15.74 -35.07 -5.04
CA THR A 162 -15.52 -36.44 -4.52
C THR A 162 -14.03 -36.73 -4.33
N GLU A 163 -13.21 -36.49 -5.36
CA GLU A 163 -11.75 -36.70 -5.30
C GLU A 163 -11.09 -35.84 -4.21
N GLU A 164 -11.50 -34.57 -4.10
CA GLU A 164 -10.97 -33.63 -3.12
C GLU A 164 -11.32 -34.03 -1.68
N TYR A 165 -12.59 -34.31 -1.40
CA TYR A 165 -13.02 -34.68 -0.06
C TYR A 165 -12.49 -36.07 0.35
N GLU A 166 -12.32 -37.00 -0.59
CA GLU A 166 -11.59 -38.25 -0.34
C GLU A 166 -10.13 -38.02 0.05
N ASN A 167 -9.47 -37.02 -0.55
CA ASN A 167 -8.11 -36.62 -0.18
C ASN A 167 -8.07 -35.92 1.19
N ARG A 168 -9.01 -35.00 1.48
CA ARG A 168 -9.16 -34.37 2.81
C ARG A 168 -9.38 -35.42 3.89
N ARG A 169 -10.24 -36.40 3.62
CA ARG A 169 -10.54 -37.53 4.53
C ARG A 169 -9.30 -38.31 4.97
N LYS A 170 -8.27 -38.42 4.11
CA LYS A 170 -7.01 -39.12 4.43
C LYS A 170 -6.21 -38.42 5.53
N VAL A 171 -6.37 -37.10 5.68
CA VAL A 171 -5.56 -36.26 6.56
C VAL A 171 -6.37 -35.67 7.73
N ALA A 172 -7.70 -35.59 7.59
CA ALA A 172 -8.59 -35.00 8.58
C ALA A 172 -8.78 -35.87 9.84
N LYS A 173 -8.90 -35.20 10.99
CA LYS A 173 -9.25 -35.83 12.27
C LYS A 173 -10.75 -36.13 12.39
N ASN A 174 -11.61 -35.29 11.81
CA ASN A 174 -13.06 -35.48 11.81
C ASN A 174 -13.51 -36.13 10.50
N LYS A 175 -13.53 -37.47 10.45
CA LYS A 175 -13.88 -38.22 9.23
C LYS A 175 -15.39 -38.37 9.02
N ALA A 176 -16.19 -38.27 10.09
CA ALA A 176 -17.63 -38.47 10.02
C ALA A 176 -18.34 -37.37 9.22
N GLU A 177 -17.94 -36.11 9.45
CA GLU A 177 -18.44 -34.95 8.70
C GLU A 177 -18.09 -35.05 7.20
N ILE A 178 -16.86 -35.46 6.88
CA ILE A 178 -16.43 -35.66 5.49
C ILE A 178 -17.16 -36.84 4.83
N ASP A 179 -17.50 -37.88 5.59
CA ASP A 179 -18.25 -39.04 5.09
C ASP A 179 -19.71 -38.67 4.75
N GLU A 180 -20.32 -37.75 5.50
CA GLU A 180 -21.66 -37.18 5.22
C GLU A 180 -21.63 -36.34 3.94
N GLN A 181 -20.67 -35.42 3.82
CA GLN A 181 -20.50 -34.58 2.63
C GLN A 181 -20.25 -35.41 1.36
N LEU A 182 -19.45 -36.49 1.46
CA LEU A 182 -19.24 -37.43 0.35
C LEU A 182 -20.53 -38.18 -0.04
N ALA A 183 -21.42 -38.47 0.92
CA ALA A 183 -22.71 -39.10 0.64
C ALA A 183 -23.65 -38.14 -0.09
N ASP A 184 -23.69 -36.86 0.29
CA ASP A 184 -24.49 -35.83 -0.36
C ASP A 184 -24.02 -35.62 -1.81
N ILE A 185 -22.70 -35.52 -2.04
CA ILE A 185 -22.12 -35.46 -3.38
C ILE A 185 -22.51 -36.70 -4.20
N ALA A 186 -22.44 -37.90 -3.62
CA ALA A 186 -22.80 -39.13 -4.31
C ALA A 186 -24.29 -39.20 -4.68
N ARG A 187 -25.17 -38.68 -3.81
CA ARG A 187 -26.62 -38.60 -4.03
C ARG A 187 -26.95 -37.67 -5.20
N ILE A 188 -26.35 -36.49 -5.23
CA ILE A 188 -26.56 -35.49 -6.29
C ILE A 188 -26.00 -35.96 -7.62
N ARG A 189 -24.94 -36.78 -7.61
CA ARG A 189 -24.40 -37.41 -8.82
C ARG A 189 -25.22 -38.59 -9.34
N ALA A 190 -26.21 -39.08 -8.60
CA ALA A 190 -27.01 -40.23 -9.00
C ALA A 190 -28.14 -39.83 -9.97
N ASP A 191 -28.48 -40.72 -10.90
CA ASP A 191 -29.55 -40.47 -11.89
C ASP A 191 -30.92 -40.26 -11.26
N ALA A 192 -31.14 -40.84 -10.07
CA ALA A 192 -32.38 -40.70 -9.33
C ALA A 192 -32.65 -39.23 -8.94
N PHE A 193 -31.62 -38.49 -8.53
CA PHE A 193 -31.73 -37.09 -8.13
C PHE A 193 -32.16 -36.22 -9.32
N TRP A 194 -31.52 -36.37 -10.48
CA TRP A 194 -31.85 -35.58 -11.67
C TRP A 194 -33.22 -35.92 -12.25
N ALA A 195 -33.65 -37.18 -12.15
CA ALA A 195 -35.01 -37.58 -12.51
C ALA A 195 -36.07 -36.96 -11.58
N GLU A 196 -35.74 -36.71 -10.31
CA GLU A 196 -36.60 -36.04 -9.33
C GLU A 196 -36.59 -34.52 -9.50
N LEU A 197 -35.43 -33.92 -9.73
CA LEU A 197 -35.25 -32.49 -10.02
C LEU A 197 -36.08 -32.05 -11.25
N ARG A 198 -36.16 -32.89 -12.29
CA ARG A 198 -37.03 -32.60 -13.45
C ARG A 198 -38.53 -32.66 -13.13
N ARG A 199 -38.94 -33.32 -12.04
CA ARG A 199 -40.34 -33.39 -11.57
C ARG A 199 -40.67 -32.27 -10.60
N ASP A 200 -39.73 -31.93 -9.73
CA ASP A 200 -39.81 -30.80 -8.80
C ASP A 200 -38.55 -29.91 -8.91
N PRO A 201 -38.56 -28.94 -9.85
CA PRO A 201 -37.42 -28.06 -10.11
C PRO A 201 -37.01 -27.22 -8.91
N VAL A 202 -37.97 -26.81 -8.06
CA VAL A 202 -37.71 -25.94 -6.92
C VAL A 202 -37.02 -26.72 -5.82
N ALA A 203 -37.55 -27.89 -5.44
CA ALA A 203 -36.91 -28.72 -4.42
C ALA A 203 -35.52 -29.21 -4.86
N GLY A 204 -35.38 -29.59 -6.13
CA GLY A 204 -34.11 -30.05 -6.68
C GLY A 204 -33.04 -28.96 -6.76
N THR A 205 -33.39 -27.73 -7.19
CA THR A 205 -32.42 -26.62 -7.22
C THR A 205 -32.06 -26.13 -5.83
N THR A 206 -33.00 -26.09 -4.88
CA THR A 206 -32.70 -25.78 -3.47
C THR A 206 -31.76 -26.80 -2.85
N ALA A 207 -31.91 -28.10 -3.15
CA ALA A 207 -31.00 -29.12 -2.65
C ALA A 207 -29.56 -28.93 -3.18
N LEU A 208 -29.40 -28.50 -4.44
CA LEU A 208 -28.08 -28.14 -4.98
C LEU A 208 -27.47 -26.96 -4.22
N ASP A 209 -28.27 -25.93 -3.92
CA ASP A 209 -27.83 -24.75 -3.17
C ASP A 209 -27.47 -25.06 -1.70
N THR A 210 -28.17 -25.98 -1.05
CA THR A 210 -27.95 -26.26 0.38
C THR A 210 -26.94 -27.36 0.65
N GLU A 211 -26.75 -28.29 -0.27
CA GLU A 211 -25.95 -29.49 -0.03
C GLU A 211 -24.71 -29.59 -0.93
N LEU A 212 -24.73 -29.06 -2.15
CA LEU A 212 -23.57 -29.10 -3.05
C LEU A 212 -22.78 -27.80 -3.04
N ALA A 213 -23.47 -26.65 -3.14
CA ALA A 213 -22.84 -25.34 -3.18
C ALA A 213 -21.91 -25.05 -1.98
N PRO A 214 -22.28 -25.37 -0.72
CA PRO A 214 -21.42 -25.11 0.44
C PRO A 214 -20.16 -25.98 0.48
N LEU A 215 -20.11 -27.08 -0.28
CA LEU A 215 -18.97 -27.99 -0.30
C LEU A 215 -17.85 -27.48 -1.21
N VAL A 216 -18.15 -26.53 -2.10
CA VAL A 216 -17.15 -25.90 -2.96
C VAL A 216 -16.33 -24.93 -2.12
N ASP A 217 -15.02 -25.20 -2.02
CA ASP A 217 -14.07 -24.39 -1.26
C ASP A 217 -13.82 -22.98 -1.87
N GLU A 218 -14.56 -22.61 -2.92
CA GLU A 218 -14.51 -21.33 -3.63
C GLU A 218 -15.35 -20.24 -2.96
N ASN A 219 -16.09 -20.54 -1.89
CA ASN A 219 -16.71 -19.51 -1.04
C ASN A 219 -15.68 -18.81 -0.13
N GLN A 220 -14.48 -18.57 -0.65
CA GLN A 220 -13.45 -17.76 -0.01
C GLN A 220 -13.80 -16.29 -0.25
N GLY A 221 -14.12 -15.57 0.83
CA GLY A 221 -14.26 -14.12 0.78
C GLY A 221 -12.96 -13.50 0.28
N TYR A 222 -13.04 -12.72 -0.79
CA TYR A 222 -11.89 -12.00 -1.29
C TYR A 222 -11.77 -10.69 -0.51
N GLY A 223 -10.62 -10.49 0.13
CA GLY A 223 -10.33 -9.28 0.88
C GLY A 223 -10.23 -8.08 -0.06
N LEU A 224 -11.03 -7.05 0.21
CA LEU A 224 -11.04 -5.77 -0.46
C LEU A 224 -10.76 -4.71 0.59
N ASN A 225 -9.61 -4.03 0.51
CA ASN A 225 -9.42 -2.80 1.27
C ASN A 225 -10.00 -1.64 0.48
N TYR A 226 -10.73 -0.78 1.16
CA TYR A 226 -11.39 0.35 0.53
C TYR A 226 -11.23 1.61 1.37
N ILE A 227 -11.29 2.73 0.66
CA ILE A 227 -11.36 4.06 1.24
C ILE A 227 -12.78 4.56 0.97
N GLY A 228 -13.56 4.69 2.04
CA GLY A 228 -14.82 5.42 2.02
C GLY A 228 -14.54 6.92 1.97
N THR A 229 -14.93 7.60 0.90
CA THR A 229 -14.66 9.03 0.74
C THR A 229 -15.74 9.70 -0.10
N ASP A 230 -15.75 11.04 -0.11
CA ASP A 230 -16.38 11.80 -1.18
C ASP A 230 -15.56 11.60 -2.48
N ILE A 231 -16.08 10.79 -3.40
CA ILE A 231 -15.37 10.41 -4.65
C ILE A 231 -15.16 11.65 -5.53
N ASP A 232 -16.12 12.55 -5.64
CA ASP A 232 -16.01 13.75 -6.48
C ASP A 232 -14.92 14.69 -5.95
N ALA A 233 -14.91 14.92 -4.63
CA ALA A 233 -13.86 15.70 -3.99
C ALA A 233 -12.48 15.02 -4.11
N PHE A 234 -12.43 13.70 -3.98
CA PHE A 234 -11.20 12.94 -4.13
C PHE A 234 -10.61 13.07 -5.55
N VAL A 235 -11.41 12.77 -6.58
CA VAL A 235 -10.99 12.87 -7.99
C VAL A 235 -10.53 14.28 -8.36
N LYS A 236 -11.17 15.31 -7.79
CA LYS A 236 -10.83 16.70 -8.07
C LYS A 236 -9.51 17.16 -7.42
N HIS A 237 -9.22 16.70 -6.20
CA HIS A 237 -8.13 17.25 -5.39
C HIS A 237 -6.90 16.33 -5.29
N PHE A 238 -7.02 15.04 -5.62
CA PHE A 238 -5.89 14.11 -5.70
C PHE A 238 -5.37 14.02 -7.14
N ASP A 239 -4.26 14.70 -7.41
CA ASP A 239 -3.74 14.98 -8.75
C ASP A 239 -3.22 13.76 -9.53
N ARG A 240 -3.03 12.62 -8.86
CA ARG A 240 -2.58 11.37 -9.48
C ARG A 240 -3.72 10.47 -9.92
N PHE A 241 -4.97 10.73 -9.54
CA PHE A 241 -6.08 9.87 -9.91
C PHE A 241 -6.27 9.84 -11.44
N GLU A 242 -6.36 8.63 -12.01
CA GLU A 242 -6.71 8.42 -13.41
C GLU A 242 -7.72 7.28 -13.54
N LEU A 243 -8.84 7.56 -14.22
CA LEU A 243 -9.79 6.52 -14.60
C LEU A 243 -9.21 5.71 -15.76
N VAL A 244 -9.20 4.38 -15.63
CA VAL A 244 -8.62 3.47 -16.64
C VAL A 244 -9.73 2.85 -17.50
N HIS A 245 -10.73 2.24 -16.86
CA HIS A 245 -11.87 1.62 -17.53
C HIS A 245 -13.19 1.96 -16.83
N GLY A 246 -14.29 1.93 -17.59
CA GLY A 246 -15.64 2.21 -17.07
C GLY A 246 -15.94 3.69 -16.94
N GLU A 247 -16.78 4.03 -15.96
CA GLU A 247 -17.24 5.38 -15.67
C GLU A 247 -16.97 5.74 -14.20
N LEU A 248 -16.97 7.03 -13.87
CA LEU A 248 -16.97 7.47 -12.48
C LEU A 248 -18.32 7.15 -11.83
N VAL A 249 -18.31 6.89 -10.53
CA VAL A 249 -19.54 6.78 -9.75
C VAL A 249 -20.29 8.11 -9.86
N PRO A 250 -21.54 8.12 -10.35
CA PRO A 250 -22.32 9.35 -10.46
C PRO A 250 -22.48 10.02 -9.09
N SER A 251 -22.38 11.35 -9.07
CA SER A 251 -22.51 12.14 -7.85
C SER A 251 -23.81 11.80 -7.11
N GLY A 252 -23.69 11.60 -5.80
CA GLY A 252 -24.80 11.24 -4.94
C GLY A 252 -25.27 9.79 -5.08
N THR A 253 -24.61 8.91 -5.83
CA THR A 253 -25.00 7.50 -5.94
C THR A 253 -24.01 6.59 -5.21
N HIS A 254 -24.50 5.42 -4.81
CA HIS A 254 -23.68 4.39 -4.20
C HIS A 254 -22.89 3.63 -5.27
N GLY A 255 -21.61 3.39 -5.01
CA GLY A 255 -20.77 2.71 -5.99
C GLY A 255 -19.34 2.44 -5.53
N LEU A 256 -18.70 1.52 -6.26
CA LEU A 256 -17.32 1.13 -6.06
C LEU A 256 -16.49 1.44 -7.31
N LEU A 257 -15.30 2.02 -7.11
CA LEU A 257 -14.23 2.06 -8.10
C LEU A 257 -13.11 1.15 -7.62
N VAL A 258 -12.73 0.18 -8.45
CA VAL A 258 -11.72 -0.80 -8.10
C VAL A 258 -10.35 -0.33 -8.58
N ASN A 259 -9.31 -0.49 -7.77
CA ASN A 259 -7.97 -0.17 -8.24
C ASN A 259 -7.54 -1.14 -9.36
N GLN A 260 -7.02 -0.62 -10.47
CA GLN A 260 -6.60 -1.41 -11.63
C GLN A 260 -5.54 -2.44 -11.25
N HIS A 261 -4.58 -2.09 -10.38
CA HIS A 261 -3.58 -3.03 -9.91
C HIS A 261 -4.21 -4.19 -9.14
N PHE A 262 -5.18 -3.91 -8.25
CA PHE A 262 -5.93 -4.95 -7.55
C PHE A 262 -6.76 -5.80 -8.51
N TYR A 263 -7.39 -5.16 -9.51
CA TYR A 263 -8.16 -5.83 -10.56
C TYR A 263 -7.30 -6.83 -11.35
N ASP A 264 -6.11 -6.42 -11.77
CA ASP A 264 -5.21 -7.27 -12.55
C ASP A 264 -4.46 -8.30 -11.69
N GLN A 265 -4.05 -7.93 -10.48
CA GLN A 265 -3.18 -8.79 -9.64
C GLN A 265 -3.96 -9.72 -8.72
N VAL A 266 -5.20 -9.40 -8.36
CA VAL A 266 -6.01 -10.22 -7.42
C VAL A 266 -7.21 -10.83 -8.12
N LEU A 267 -7.92 -10.05 -8.94
CA LEU A 267 -9.20 -10.46 -9.52
C LEU A 267 -9.06 -11.18 -10.85
N LYS A 268 -7.92 -11.05 -11.52
CA LYS A 268 -7.65 -11.72 -12.79
C LYS A 268 -7.43 -13.21 -12.62
N ASN A 269 -7.89 -13.98 -13.60
CA ASN A 269 -7.66 -15.42 -13.68
C ASN A 269 -6.17 -15.72 -13.53
N ARG A 270 -5.85 -16.62 -12.60
CA ARG A 270 -4.46 -16.91 -12.24
C ARG A 270 -3.60 -17.33 -13.43
N VAL A 271 -4.14 -18.09 -14.39
CA VAL A 271 -3.37 -18.50 -15.58
C VAL A 271 -3.08 -17.30 -16.47
N ALA A 272 -4.06 -16.41 -16.67
CA ALA A 272 -3.89 -15.18 -17.43
C ALA A 272 -2.84 -14.26 -16.77
N ARG A 273 -2.95 -14.05 -15.45
CA ARG A 273 -1.99 -13.25 -14.69
C ARG A 273 -0.57 -13.82 -14.79
N MET A 274 -0.40 -15.14 -14.69
CA MET A 274 0.93 -15.76 -14.81
C MET A 274 1.51 -15.63 -16.22
N PHE A 275 0.67 -15.58 -17.26
CA PHE A 275 1.12 -15.25 -18.61
C PHE A 275 1.59 -13.79 -18.71
N ASP A 276 0.87 -12.85 -18.11
CA ASP A 276 1.29 -11.44 -18.07
C ASP A 276 2.59 -11.26 -17.27
N ASP A 277 2.71 -11.94 -16.11
CA ASP A 277 3.92 -11.94 -15.28
C ASP A 277 5.13 -12.47 -16.07
N LEU A 278 4.93 -13.55 -16.86
CA LEU A 278 5.96 -14.07 -17.76
C LEU A 278 6.31 -13.08 -18.88
N ASP A 279 5.31 -12.43 -19.48
CA ASP A 279 5.52 -11.42 -20.51
C ASP A 279 6.37 -10.25 -19.98
N GLU A 280 6.08 -9.80 -18.76
CA GLU A 280 6.85 -8.77 -18.08
C GLU A 280 8.30 -9.21 -17.81
N GLU A 281 8.50 -10.41 -17.26
CA GLU A 281 9.84 -10.91 -16.94
C GLU A 281 10.71 -11.12 -18.20
N LEU A 282 10.11 -11.58 -19.30
CA LEU A 282 10.81 -11.86 -20.56
C LEU A 282 11.05 -10.59 -21.38
N HIS A 283 10.03 -9.77 -21.60
CA HIS A 283 10.11 -8.63 -22.51
C HIS A 283 10.54 -7.33 -21.84
N ARG A 284 10.04 -7.03 -20.63
CA ARG A 284 10.38 -5.79 -19.93
C ARG A 284 11.66 -5.91 -19.10
N LYS A 285 11.83 -7.03 -18.40
CA LYS A 285 13.02 -7.27 -17.56
C LYS A 285 14.15 -8.00 -18.30
N GLY A 286 13.91 -8.48 -19.52
CA GLY A 286 14.92 -9.07 -20.41
C GLY A 286 15.49 -10.39 -19.92
N LYS A 287 14.72 -11.15 -19.12
CA LYS A 287 15.13 -12.46 -18.62
C LYS A 287 14.80 -13.55 -19.64
N THR A 288 15.28 -14.77 -19.37
CA THR A 288 14.95 -15.95 -20.17
C THR A 288 14.46 -17.08 -19.28
N ILE A 289 13.55 -17.90 -19.80
CA ILE A 289 13.02 -19.07 -19.10
C ILE A 289 14.16 -20.06 -18.83
N ALA A 290 15.07 -20.27 -19.79
CA ALA A 290 16.22 -21.15 -19.57
C ALA A 290 17.22 -20.61 -18.52
N GLY A 291 17.33 -19.28 -18.39
CA GLY A 291 18.37 -18.62 -17.59
C GLY A 291 18.01 -18.28 -16.15
N ASP A 292 16.71 -18.21 -15.80
CA ASP A 292 16.25 -17.76 -14.49
C ASP A 292 15.38 -18.82 -13.78
N VAL A 293 15.80 -19.23 -12.58
CA VAL A 293 15.11 -20.25 -11.77
C VAL A 293 13.72 -19.79 -11.30
N VAL A 294 13.54 -18.49 -11.06
CA VAL A 294 12.25 -17.90 -10.65
C VAL A 294 11.25 -18.03 -11.79
N VAL A 295 11.66 -17.69 -13.01
CA VAL A 295 10.83 -17.79 -14.21
C VAL A 295 10.46 -19.26 -14.49
N GLN A 296 11.42 -20.20 -14.34
CA GLN A 296 11.13 -21.64 -14.46
C GLN A 296 10.09 -22.14 -13.45
N ASN A 297 10.16 -21.64 -12.22
CA ASN A 297 9.20 -22.00 -11.19
C ASN A 297 7.81 -21.43 -11.49
N LEU A 298 7.73 -20.24 -12.07
CA LEU A 298 6.48 -19.64 -12.52
C LEU A 298 5.80 -20.51 -13.59
N VAL A 299 6.55 -20.94 -14.62
CA VAL A 299 6.04 -21.88 -15.64
C VAL A 299 5.55 -23.18 -15.02
N LYS A 300 6.33 -23.79 -14.13
CA LYS A 300 5.94 -25.04 -13.44
C LYS A 300 4.65 -24.88 -12.62
N GLN A 301 4.46 -23.72 -11.99
CA GLN A 301 3.23 -23.42 -11.26
C GLN A 301 2.05 -23.23 -12.22
N MET A 302 2.26 -22.58 -13.37
CA MET A 302 1.22 -22.28 -14.36
C MET A 302 0.65 -23.58 -14.94
N VAL A 303 1.52 -24.53 -15.30
CA VAL A 303 1.13 -25.86 -15.81
C VAL A 303 0.21 -26.60 -14.84
N ARG A 304 0.39 -26.43 -13.52
CA ARG A 304 -0.47 -27.07 -12.50
C ARG A 304 -1.88 -26.46 -12.43
N GLN A 305 -2.10 -25.28 -13.00
CA GLN A 305 -3.37 -24.56 -12.98
C GLN A 305 -4.24 -24.83 -14.22
N TYR A 306 -3.90 -25.80 -15.08
CA TYR A 306 -4.64 -26.08 -16.33
C TYR A 306 -6.16 -26.27 -16.15
N ARG A 307 -6.58 -26.84 -15.01
CA ARG A 307 -7.99 -27.06 -14.68
C ARG A 307 -8.80 -25.76 -14.57
N ARG A 308 -8.15 -24.64 -14.21
CA ARG A 308 -8.80 -23.30 -14.18
C ARG A 308 -9.16 -22.77 -15.56
N VAL A 309 -8.61 -23.36 -16.62
CA VAL A 309 -9.00 -23.06 -18.00
C VAL A 309 -10.04 -24.08 -18.47
N THR A 310 -9.79 -25.38 -18.27
CA THR A 310 -10.66 -26.41 -18.85
C THR A 310 -12.04 -26.50 -18.20
N PHE A 311 -12.20 -26.14 -16.93
CA PHE A 311 -13.49 -26.22 -16.24
C PHE A 311 -14.47 -25.08 -16.56
N GLN A 312 -13.98 -23.95 -17.04
CA GLN A 312 -14.82 -22.81 -17.40
C GLN A 312 -15.41 -22.93 -18.81
N LEU A 313 -14.91 -23.88 -19.61
CA LEU A 313 -15.31 -24.04 -21.02
C LEU A 313 -16.58 -24.88 -21.13
N GLU A 314 -17.56 -24.38 -21.87
CA GLU A 314 -18.72 -25.15 -22.27
C GLU A 314 -18.33 -26.27 -23.25
N PRO A 315 -19.06 -27.40 -23.33
CA PRO A 315 -18.67 -28.55 -24.15
C PRO A 315 -18.36 -28.25 -25.63
N GLU A 316 -19.10 -27.32 -26.22
CA GLU A 316 -18.86 -26.86 -27.60
C GLU A 316 -17.57 -26.04 -27.72
N GLN A 317 -17.31 -25.15 -26.76
CA GLN A 317 -16.09 -24.34 -26.67
C GLN A 317 -14.88 -25.22 -26.37
N ALA A 318 -15.05 -26.24 -25.54
CA ALA A 318 -14.05 -27.24 -25.21
C ALA A 318 -13.63 -28.05 -26.46
N ALA A 319 -14.61 -28.52 -27.25
CA ALA A 319 -14.34 -29.23 -28.51
C ALA A 319 -13.68 -28.31 -29.57
N ALA A 320 -14.13 -27.06 -29.69
CA ALA A 320 -13.53 -26.08 -30.58
C ALA A 320 -12.08 -25.77 -30.18
N LEU A 321 -11.83 -25.52 -28.90
CA LEU A 321 -10.49 -25.27 -28.37
C LEU A 321 -9.58 -26.49 -28.57
N GLU A 322 -10.09 -27.70 -28.41
CA GLU A 322 -9.32 -28.91 -28.67
C GLU A 322 -8.82 -28.98 -30.12
N GLY A 323 -9.68 -28.65 -31.09
CA GLY A 323 -9.32 -28.59 -32.51
C GLY A 323 -8.27 -27.52 -32.81
N GLU A 324 -8.42 -26.33 -32.22
CA GLU A 324 -7.47 -25.22 -32.35
C GLU A 324 -6.11 -25.57 -31.73
N LEU A 325 -6.08 -26.16 -30.53
CA LEU A 325 -4.86 -26.61 -29.86
C LEU A 325 -4.14 -27.72 -30.65
N ARG A 326 -4.88 -28.63 -31.29
CA ARG A 326 -4.30 -29.64 -32.20
C ARG A 326 -3.67 -29.02 -33.45
N THR A 327 -4.18 -27.88 -33.91
CA THR A 327 -3.62 -27.14 -35.04
C THR A 327 -2.33 -26.43 -34.63
N LEU A 328 -2.32 -25.83 -33.44
CA LEU A 328 -1.14 -25.17 -32.88
C LEU A 328 -0.02 -26.17 -32.52
N MET A 329 -0.38 -27.34 -31.98
CA MET A 329 0.55 -28.36 -31.48
C MET A 329 0.24 -29.76 -32.06
N PRO A 330 0.47 -29.99 -33.38
CA PRO A 330 0.08 -31.23 -34.05
C PRO A 330 0.81 -32.48 -33.56
N ALA A 331 1.95 -32.33 -32.89
CA ALA A 331 2.71 -33.44 -32.31
C ALA A 331 2.12 -33.95 -30.99
N GLN A 332 1.29 -33.16 -30.30
CA GLN A 332 0.77 -33.49 -28.98
C GLN A 332 -0.49 -34.38 -29.10
N ARG A 333 -0.55 -35.43 -28.27
CA ARG A 333 -1.70 -36.35 -28.20
C ARG A 333 -2.30 -36.35 -26.80
N GLY A 334 -3.60 -36.53 -26.72
CA GLY A 334 -4.34 -36.56 -25.44
C GLY A 334 -5.75 -36.00 -25.60
N ASN A 335 -6.45 -35.95 -24.47
CA ASN A 335 -7.71 -35.20 -24.29
C ASN A 335 -7.41 -33.71 -24.06
N LEU A 336 -8.46 -32.88 -23.96
CA LEU A 336 -8.34 -31.44 -23.74
C LEU A 336 -7.42 -31.06 -22.58
N ASP A 337 -7.54 -31.72 -21.43
CA ASP A 337 -6.69 -31.45 -20.26
C ASP A 337 -5.21 -31.64 -20.55
N ALA A 338 -4.83 -32.74 -21.22
CA ALA A 338 -3.45 -33.00 -21.60
C ALA A 338 -2.93 -31.99 -22.64
N LEU A 339 -3.80 -31.53 -23.54
CA LEU A 339 -3.48 -30.50 -24.54
C LEU A 339 -3.27 -29.12 -23.89
N VAL A 340 -4.13 -28.72 -22.96
CA VAL A 340 -3.96 -27.46 -22.21
C VAL A 340 -2.74 -27.53 -21.31
N GLN A 341 -2.50 -28.64 -20.62
CA GLN A 341 -1.31 -28.81 -19.80
C GLN A 341 -0.03 -28.65 -20.65
N ALA A 342 0.03 -29.29 -21.82
CA ALA A 342 1.14 -29.14 -22.75
C ALA A 342 1.25 -27.72 -23.32
N PHE A 343 0.12 -27.04 -23.55
CA PHE A 343 0.08 -25.65 -24.00
C PHE A 343 0.64 -24.68 -22.96
N LEU A 344 0.46 -24.94 -21.67
CA LEU A 344 1.03 -24.12 -20.60
C LEU A 344 2.54 -24.39 -20.37
N GLU A 345 3.09 -25.46 -20.93
CA GLU A 345 4.54 -25.73 -20.91
C GLU A 345 5.29 -24.83 -21.91
N VAL A 346 5.53 -23.59 -21.50
CA VAL A 346 6.20 -22.57 -22.32
C VAL A 346 7.73 -22.60 -22.21
N ASP A 347 8.41 -22.23 -23.29
CA ASP A 347 9.85 -22.00 -23.37
C ASP A 347 10.16 -20.71 -24.15
N ASP A 348 11.43 -20.29 -24.17
CA ASP A 348 11.87 -19.05 -24.82
C ASP A 348 11.54 -19.00 -26.33
N ALA A 349 11.33 -20.14 -27.00
CA ALA A 349 11.05 -20.20 -28.43
C ALA A 349 9.55 -20.18 -28.75
N ASN A 350 8.71 -20.60 -27.81
CA ASN A 350 7.29 -20.80 -28.04
C ASN A 350 6.38 -19.85 -27.24
N PHE A 351 6.92 -19.09 -26.29
CA PHE A 351 6.17 -18.21 -25.40
C PHE A 351 5.27 -17.23 -26.17
N ASP A 352 5.82 -16.41 -27.08
CA ASP A 352 5.07 -15.37 -27.78
C ASP A 352 3.86 -15.92 -28.54
N ALA A 353 4.06 -17.03 -29.25
CA ALA A 353 3.00 -17.68 -30.02
C ALA A 353 1.89 -18.22 -29.11
N ARG A 354 2.26 -18.80 -27.96
CA ARG A 354 1.31 -19.33 -26.99
C ARG A 354 0.61 -18.23 -26.22
N TYR A 355 1.30 -17.18 -25.84
CA TYR A 355 0.71 -16.02 -25.18
C TYR A 355 -0.30 -15.32 -26.11
N ALA A 356 0.06 -15.08 -27.38
CA ALA A 356 -0.88 -14.56 -28.37
C ALA A 356 -2.09 -15.48 -28.56
N PHE A 357 -1.87 -16.80 -28.65
CA PHE A 357 -2.96 -17.77 -28.74
C PHE A 357 -3.87 -17.71 -27.50
N PHE A 358 -3.29 -17.64 -26.30
CA PHE A 358 -4.05 -17.51 -25.06
C PHE A 358 -4.97 -16.28 -25.11
N GLN A 359 -4.42 -15.11 -25.46
CA GLN A 359 -5.21 -13.87 -25.50
C GLN A 359 -6.32 -13.90 -26.56
N THR A 360 -6.11 -14.55 -27.71
CA THR A 360 -7.11 -14.56 -28.80
C THR A 360 -8.13 -15.70 -28.74
N ALA A 361 -7.74 -16.89 -28.24
CA ALA A 361 -8.53 -18.11 -28.34
C ALA A 361 -9.06 -18.59 -26.99
N ILE A 362 -8.30 -18.40 -25.91
CA ILE A 362 -8.64 -18.90 -24.57
C ILE A 362 -9.29 -17.80 -23.73
N ALA A 363 -8.64 -16.64 -23.60
CA ALA A 363 -9.10 -15.52 -22.75
C ALA A 363 -10.56 -15.10 -23.02
N PRO A 364 -11.07 -15.05 -24.26
CA PRO A 364 -12.48 -14.68 -24.51
C PRO A 364 -13.50 -15.77 -24.14
N ARG A 365 -13.05 -17.00 -23.84
CA ARG A 365 -13.90 -18.16 -23.53
C ARG A 365 -13.91 -18.50 -22.04
N ILE A 366 -13.11 -17.81 -21.24
CA ILE A 366 -12.99 -18.02 -19.81
C ILE A 366 -13.36 -16.73 -19.08
N GLN A 367 -13.78 -16.84 -17.83
CA GLN A 367 -13.97 -15.68 -16.98
C GLN A 367 -12.59 -15.10 -16.62
N LEU A 368 -12.25 -13.97 -17.25
CA LEU A 368 -10.94 -13.35 -17.11
C LEU A 368 -10.79 -12.64 -15.76
N HIS A 369 -11.85 -12.04 -15.24
CA HIS A 369 -11.88 -11.40 -13.93
C HIS A 369 -13.07 -11.92 -13.12
N LEU A 370 -12.92 -11.99 -11.81
CA LEU A 370 -13.96 -12.49 -10.89
C LEU A 370 -15.33 -11.80 -11.02
N PHE A 371 -15.35 -10.54 -11.47
CA PHE A 371 -16.53 -9.81 -11.90
C PHE A 371 -16.12 -8.83 -13.01
N ASP A 372 -17.08 -8.42 -13.83
CA ASP A 372 -16.86 -7.43 -14.87
C ASP A 372 -17.29 -6.02 -14.41
N ILE A 373 -16.77 -5.00 -15.08
CA ILE A 373 -17.16 -3.61 -14.82
C ILE A 373 -18.64 -3.43 -15.22
N GLY A 374 -19.44 -2.94 -14.29
CA GLY A 374 -20.89 -2.81 -14.41
C GLY A 374 -21.67 -3.80 -13.56
N ASP A 375 -21.03 -4.88 -13.09
CA ASP A 375 -21.65 -5.88 -12.23
C ASP A 375 -21.93 -5.32 -10.83
N THR A 376 -22.91 -5.92 -10.16
CA THR A 376 -23.22 -5.66 -8.75
C THR A 376 -22.65 -6.78 -7.90
N ILE A 377 -21.80 -6.43 -6.94
CA ILE A 377 -21.16 -7.39 -6.03
C ILE A 377 -21.67 -7.18 -4.61
N THR A 378 -21.81 -8.27 -3.86
CA THR A 378 -22.15 -8.20 -2.44
C THR A 378 -20.88 -8.05 -1.62
N ILE A 379 -20.76 -6.90 -0.96
CA ILE A 379 -19.65 -6.60 -0.05
C ILE A 379 -20.13 -6.82 1.38
N ARG A 380 -19.35 -7.57 2.15
CA ARG A 380 -19.60 -7.88 3.56
C ARG A 380 -18.46 -7.34 4.41
N ALA A 381 -18.77 -6.50 5.39
CA ALA A 381 -17.82 -6.00 6.37
C ALA A 381 -18.30 -6.34 7.79
N PHE A 382 -17.38 -6.36 8.75
CA PHE A 382 -17.75 -6.43 10.16
C PHE A 382 -17.88 -5.02 10.71
N THR A 383 -19.05 -4.69 11.24
CA THR A 383 -19.27 -3.42 11.95
C THR A 383 -18.34 -3.31 13.17
N ARG A 384 -18.18 -2.10 13.70
CA ARG A 384 -17.43 -1.90 14.96
C ARG A 384 -17.92 -2.71 16.15
N SER A 385 -19.21 -3.02 16.18
CA SER A 385 -19.83 -3.88 17.19
C SER A 385 -19.59 -5.39 16.98
N GLY A 386 -18.89 -5.78 15.91
CA GLY A 386 -18.55 -7.16 15.59
C GLY A 386 -19.63 -7.94 14.83
N TYR A 387 -20.73 -7.30 14.44
CA TYR A 387 -21.77 -7.93 13.62
C TYR A 387 -21.46 -7.75 12.13
N PRO A 388 -21.62 -8.79 11.29
CA PRO A 388 -21.43 -8.67 9.85
C PRO A 388 -22.56 -7.86 9.23
N LYS A 389 -22.23 -7.05 8.22
CA LYS A 389 -23.17 -6.27 7.43
C LYS A 389 -22.82 -6.40 5.96
N SER A 390 -23.83 -6.59 5.13
CA SER A 390 -23.68 -6.78 3.69
C SER A 390 -24.40 -5.67 2.92
N VAL A 391 -23.80 -5.20 1.84
CA VAL A 391 -24.38 -4.22 0.91
C VAL A 391 -24.09 -4.65 -0.52
N ASN A 392 -25.09 -4.57 -1.39
CA ASN A 392 -24.96 -4.80 -2.82
C ASN A 392 -24.51 -3.51 -3.51
N LEU A 393 -23.36 -3.55 -4.19
CA LEU A 393 -22.75 -2.36 -4.79
C LEU A 393 -22.36 -2.61 -6.23
N LYS A 394 -22.72 -1.65 -7.08
CA LYS A 394 -22.31 -1.65 -8.48
C LYS A 394 -20.85 -1.20 -8.61
N VAL A 395 -20.09 -1.96 -9.40
CA VAL A 395 -18.73 -1.59 -9.80
C VAL A 395 -18.81 -0.72 -11.05
N TYR A 396 -18.44 0.55 -10.93
CA TYR A 396 -18.57 1.51 -12.06
C TYR A 396 -17.36 1.53 -12.99
N GLY A 397 -16.18 1.23 -12.46
CA GLY A 397 -14.95 1.33 -13.22
C GLY A 397 -13.71 0.95 -12.43
N THR A 398 -12.58 1.00 -13.12
CA THR A 398 -11.26 0.85 -12.54
C THR A 398 -10.46 2.13 -12.65
N PHE A 399 -9.59 2.37 -11.68
CA PHE A 399 -8.72 3.55 -11.65
C PHE A 399 -7.30 3.17 -11.28
N SER A 400 -6.35 4.03 -11.61
CA SER A 400 -4.96 3.92 -11.20
C SER A 400 -4.45 5.27 -10.69
N PHE A 401 -3.28 5.26 -10.08
CA PHE A 401 -2.57 6.48 -9.72
C PHE A 401 -1.40 6.67 -10.70
N ARG A 402 -1.39 7.78 -11.43
CA ARG A 402 -0.38 8.12 -12.44
C ARG A 402 1.03 7.94 -11.87
N GLY A 403 1.84 7.10 -12.51
CA GLY A 403 3.21 6.75 -12.10
C GLY A 403 3.32 5.81 -10.90
N LEU A 404 2.22 5.18 -10.47
CA LEU A 404 2.16 4.18 -9.40
C LEU A 404 1.32 2.95 -9.82
N GLU A 405 1.14 2.74 -11.11
CA GLU A 405 0.27 1.71 -11.69
C GLU A 405 0.68 0.29 -11.27
N GLU A 406 1.99 0.05 -11.18
CA GLU A 406 2.56 -1.24 -10.77
C GLU A 406 2.81 -1.32 -9.26
N SER A 407 2.47 -0.26 -8.50
CA SER A 407 2.75 -0.23 -7.07
C SER A 407 1.72 -1.04 -6.28
N ALA A 408 2.16 -2.11 -5.62
CA ALA A 408 1.32 -2.88 -4.70
C ALA A 408 0.73 -2.03 -3.55
N LEU A 409 1.46 -1.03 -3.05
CA LEU A 409 0.98 -0.15 -1.97
C LEU A 409 -0.13 0.78 -2.47
N ALA A 410 0.07 1.44 -3.61
CA ALA A 410 -0.96 2.32 -4.19
C ALA A 410 -2.16 1.51 -4.72
N GLY A 411 -1.89 0.27 -5.17
CA GLY A 411 -2.86 -0.68 -5.66
C GLY A 411 -3.70 -1.37 -4.59
N ALA A 412 -3.35 -1.23 -3.31
CA ALA A 412 -3.98 -1.97 -2.22
C ALA A 412 -5.40 -1.50 -1.89
N PHE A 413 -5.78 -0.27 -2.29
CA PHE A 413 -7.03 0.38 -1.90
C PHE A 413 -7.92 0.70 -3.10
N SER A 414 -9.18 0.28 -3.00
CA SER A 414 -10.28 0.71 -3.89
C SER A 414 -11.04 1.90 -3.29
N LEU A 415 -11.82 2.62 -4.10
CA LEU A 415 -12.61 3.75 -3.61
C LEU A 415 -14.09 3.36 -3.52
N MET A 416 -14.72 3.75 -2.41
CA MET A 416 -16.14 3.57 -2.15
C MET A 416 -16.72 4.91 -1.70
N ASP A 417 -18.00 5.14 -1.98
CA ASP A 417 -18.68 6.33 -1.47
C ASP A 417 -18.77 6.31 0.07
N LEU A 418 -18.72 7.49 0.67
CA LEU A 418 -18.70 7.64 2.13
C LEU A 418 -20.00 7.14 2.80
N MET A 419 -21.14 7.17 2.11
CA MET A 419 -22.42 6.75 2.67
C MET A 419 -22.49 5.23 2.83
N THR A 420 -22.07 4.49 1.81
CA THR A 420 -21.89 3.04 1.87
C THR A 420 -20.88 2.64 2.94
N PHE A 421 -19.76 3.35 3.03
CA PHE A 421 -18.78 3.14 4.09
C PHE A 421 -19.42 3.25 5.48
N ARG A 422 -20.21 4.30 5.73
CA ARG A 422 -20.92 4.49 7.01
C ARG A 422 -21.87 3.35 7.31
N ASP A 423 -22.57 2.86 6.27
CA ASP A 423 -23.48 1.74 6.40
C ASP A 423 -22.71 0.50 6.83
N LEU A 424 -21.64 0.12 6.12
CA LEU A 424 -20.78 -1.03 6.43
C LEU A 424 -20.10 -0.91 7.80
N TYR A 425 -19.69 0.30 8.21
CA TYR A 425 -19.08 0.57 9.51
C TYR A 425 -20.04 0.34 10.69
N GLY A 426 -21.35 0.32 10.43
CA GLY A 426 -22.40 0.08 11.42
C GLY A 426 -23.02 1.35 12.00
N GLN A 427 -22.81 2.51 11.39
CA GLN A 427 -23.57 3.72 11.72
C GLN A 427 -24.99 3.60 11.14
N MET A 428 -25.99 3.88 11.96
CA MET A 428 -27.36 4.02 11.45
C MET A 428 -27.47 5.35 10.69
N THR A 429 -27.84 5.28 9.41
CA THR A 429 -28.21 6.45 8.61
C THR A 429 -29.42 7.15 9.25
N ASP A 430 -29.62 8.44 8.96
CA ASP A 430 -30.77 9.20 9.49
C ASP A 430 -32.11 8.56 9.13
N GLU A 431 -32.19 7.97 7.94
CA GLU A 431 -33.36 7.23 7.50
C GLU A 431 -33.53 5.89 8.22
N LYS A 432 -32.46 5.11 8.45
CA LYS A 432 -32.55 3.88 9.26
C LYS A 432 -32.90 4.19 10.71
N ARG A 433 -32.49 5.36 11.22
CA ARG A 433 -32.96 5.88 12.53
C ARG A 433 -34.46 6.20 12.48
N ALA A 434 -34.94 6.81 11.41
CA ALA A 434 -36.36 7.12 11.22
C ALA A 434 -37.21 5.86 11.03
N GLU A 435 -36.73 4.88 10.27
CA GLU A 435 -37.36 3.58 10.05
C GLU A 435 -37.38 2.77 11.35
N LEU A 436 -36.26 2.70 12.08
CA LEU A 436 -36.23 2.06 13.40
C LEU A 436 -37.19 2.74 14.37
N ALA A 437 -37.30 4.08 14.33
CA ALA A 437 -38.26 4.81 15.15
C ALA A 437 -39.71 4.47 14.76
N ALA A 438 -40.01 4.36 13.46
CA ALA A 438 -41.32 3.96 12.95
C ALA A 438 -41.67 2.50 13.32
N ILE A 439 -40.72 1.57 13.22
CA ILE A 439 -40.87 0.17 13.64
C ILE A 439 -41.08 0.10 15.16
N LYS A 440 -40.32 0.88 15.95
CA LYS A 440 -40.51 0.97 17.41
C LYS A 440 -41.90 1.51 17.76
N GLU A 441 -42.40 2.49 17.02
CA GLU A 441 -43.75 3.05 17.18
C GLU A 441 -44.85 2.03 16.78
N GLU A 442 -44.64 1.25 15.72
CA GLU A 442 -45.56 0.20 15.26
C GLU A 442 -45.63 -1.01 16.21
N VAL A 443 -44.48 -1.43 16.76
CA VAL A 443 -44.36 -2.58 17.67
C VAL A 443 -44.64 -2.18 19.13
N GLY A 444 -44.76 -0.89 19.44
CA GLY A 444 -45.04 -0.37 20.77
C GLY A 444 -43.88 -0.57 21.77
N LEU A 445 -42.64 -0.58 21.28
CA LEU A 445 -41.44 -0.75 22.13
C LEU A 445 -41.08 0.59 22.79
N ALA A 446 -41.23 0.67 24.11
CA ALA A 446 -40.73 1.79 24.90
C ALA A 446 -39.20 1.69 25.06
N ASP A 447 -38.47 2.79 24.81
CA ASP A 447 -37.03 2.86 25.09
C ASP A 447 -36.82 2.88 26.61
N VAL A 448 -36.40 1.75 27.15
CA VAL A 448 -35.99 1.66 28.55
C VAL A 448 -34.48 1.89 28.62
N ARG A 449 -34.07 2.97 29.27
CA ARG A 449 -32.63 3.23 29.51
C ARG A 449 -32.06 2.10 30.36
N ALA A 450 -30.79 1.75 30.16
CA ALA A 450 -30.16 0.64 30.90
C ALA A 450 -30.26 0.78 32.43
N GLU A 451 -30.32 2.01 32.94
CA GLU A 451 -30.49 2.36 34.35
C GLU A 451 -31.90 2.02 34.89
N ASP A 452 -32.90 2.07 34.01
CA ASP A 452 -34.33 1.90 34.33
C ASP A 452 -34.85 0.50 33.90
N ALA A 453 -33.96 -0.34 33.35
CA ALA A 453 -34.26 -1.64 32.78
C ALA A 453 -34.72 -2.67 33.83
N GLU A 454 -34.15 -2.63 35.03
CA GLU A 454 -34.57 -3.51 36.13
C GLU A 454 -35.98 -3.16 36.62
N ASP A 455 -36.29 -1.88 36.83
CA ASP A 455 -37.61 -1.46 37.31
C ASP A 455 -38.70 -1.69 36.25
N ALA A 456 -38.40 -1.51 34.97
CA ALA A 456 -39.34 -1.75 33.88
C ALA A 456 -39.65 -3.25 33.67
N MET A 457 -38.71 -4.14 33.97
CA MET A 457 -38.92 -5.59 33.86
C MET A 457 -39.43 -6.24 35.15
N PHE A 458 -39.08 -5.70 36.32
CA PHE A 458 -39.29 -6.36 37.62
C PHE A 458 -40.01 -5.52 38.69
N GLY A 459 -40.49 -4.31 38.37
CA GLY A 459 -41.25 -3.46 39.30
C GLY A 459 -42.69 -3.95 39.59
N GLU A 460 -43.25 -3.55 40.73
CA GLU A 460 -44.55 -4.00 41.31
C GLU A 460 -45.82 -3.76 40.44
N GLY A 461 -45.69 -3.32 39.18
CA GLY A 461 -46.78 -3.15 38.22
C GLY A 461 -46.74 -4.10 37.03
N SER A 462 -45.78 -5.01 36.93
CA SER A 462 -45.70 -6.00 35.86
C SER A 462 -46.60 -7.21 36.13
N ASP A 463 -47.91 -7.00 36.11
CA ASP A 463 -48.84 -8.10 35.87
C ASP A 463 -48.55 -8.63 34.46
N VAL A 464 -47.74 -9.68 34.40
CA VAL A 464 -47.51 -10.46 33.18
C VAL A 464 -48.83 -11.13 32.83
N ALA A 465 -49.69 -10.40 32.11
CA ALA A 465 -50.72 -11.01 31.30
C ALA A 465 -49.99 -11.77 30.19
N ALA A 466 -49.72 -13.05 30.45
CA ALA A 466 -49.34 -14.00 29.43
C ALA A 466 -50.50 -14.09 28.43
N THR A 467 -50.49 -13.21 27.44
CA THR A 467 -51.29 -13.39 26.24
C THR A 467 -50.69 -14.61 25.57
N PRO A 468 -51.41 -15.73 25.43
CA PRO A 468 -50.88 -16.90 24.77
C PRO A 468 -50.73 -16.55 23.29
N VAL A 469 -49.54 -16.07 22.90
CA VAL A 469 -49.15 -16.06 21.50
C VAL A 469 -49.08 -17.53 21.11
N ALA A 470 -50.02 -17.96 20.27
CA ALA A 470 -50.06 -19.32 19.76
C ALA A 470 -48.66 -19.69 19.23
N ALA A 471 -48.16 -20.87 19.63
CA ALA A 471 -46.79 -21.35 19.45
C ALA A 471 -46.32 -21.52 17.98
N GLY A 472 -47.00 -20.90 17.00
CA GLY A 472 -46.55 -20.76 15.61
C GLY A 472 -46.13 -19.34 15.21
N GLN A 473 -46.61 -18.29 15.90
CA GLN A 473 -46.42 -16.92 15.41
C GLN A 473 -45.09 -16.27 15.84
N GLY A 474 -44.51 -16.66 16.98
CA GLY A 474 -43.24 -16.08 17.46
C GLY A 474 -42.02 -16.53 16.64
N PHE A 475 -42.01 -17.79 16.19
CA PHE A 475 -40.96 -18.30 15.31
C PHE A 475 -41.12 -17.79 13.88
N ASP A 476 -42.36 -17.64 13.38
CA ASP A 476 -42.61 -16.97 12.09
C ASP A 476 -42.29 -15.47 12.15
N ALA A 477 -42.45 -14.79 13.29
CA ALA A 477 -42.04 -13.40 13.46
C ALA A 477 -40.51 -13.25 13.46
N ILE A 478 -39.78 -14.14 14.16
CA ILE A 478 -38.31 -14.14 14.15
C ILE A 478 -37.77 -14.62 12.79
N ALA A 479 -38.40 -15.60 12.15
CA ALA A 479 -38.05 -16.07 10.81
C ALA A 479 -38.41 -15.02 9.75
N SER A 480 -39.49 -14.26 9.90
CA SER A 480 -39.84 -13.15 9.01
C SER A 480 -39.02 -11.90 9.26
N LEU A 481 -38.54 -11.65 10.49
CA LEU A 481 -37.54 -10.63 10.83
C LEU A 481 -36.14 -11.02 10.31
N ARG A 482 -35.77 -12.30 10.41
CA ARG A 482 -34.52 -12.83 9.84
C ARG A 482 -34.61 -12.85 8.32
N ALA A 483 -35.74 -13.26 7.76
CA ALA A 483 -36.02 -13.17 6.34
C ALA A 483 -36.26 -11.72 5.88
N ALA A 484 -36.59 -10.75 6.75
CA ALA A 484 -36.63 -9.33 6.41
C ALA A 484 -35.24 -8.69 6.50
N ALA A 485 -34.41 -9.16 7.43
CA ALA A 485 -32.99 -8.83 7.49
C ALA A 485 -32.18 -9.47 6.35
N GLU A 486 -32.62 -10.63 5.83
CA GLU A 486 -32.08 -11.30 4.65
C GLU A 486 -32.74 -10.80 3.34
N ARG A 487 -34.01 -10.36 3.36
CA ARG A 487 -34.68 -9.63 2.26
C ARG A 487 -34.37 -8.13 2.26
N GLY A 488 -33.28 -7.70 2.89
CA GLY A 488 -32.78 -6.32 2.82
C GLY A 488 -32.24 -5.93 1.42
N ASP A 489 -32.80 -6.51 0.36
CA ASP A 489 -32.74 -5.91 -0.96
C ASP A 489 -33.67 -4.69 -0.98
N ASP A 490 -33.12 -3.60 -1.51
CA ASP A 490 -33.84 -2.45 -2.06
C ASP A 490 -34.48 -1.45 -1.08
N ALA A 491 -33.64 -0.71 -0.34
CA ALA A 491 -33.77 0.74 -0.22
C ALA A 491 -32.50 1.35 0.42
N VAL A 492 -31.35 1.14 -0.22
CA VAL A 492 -30.32 2.18 -0.13
C VAL A 492 -30.91 3.37 -0.89
N VAL A 493 -30.92 4.58 -0.31
CA VAL A 493 -31.37 5.77 -1.04
C VAL A 493 -30.64 5.80 -2.38
N GLU A 494 -31.38 5.72 -3.48
CA GLU A 494 -30.76 5.70 -4.82
C GLU A 494 -29.87 6.92 -5.03
N ARG A 495 -30.16 8.04 -4.33
CA ARG A 495 -29.40 9.27 -4.35
C ARG A 495 -29.31 10.02 -3.02
N PHE A 496 -28.10 10.32 -2.56
CA PHE A 496 -27.80 11.23 -1.44
C PHE A 496 -27.24 12.58 -1.94
N ASP A 497 -27.29 13.62 -1.12
CA ASP A 497 -26.75 14.94 -1.44
C ASP A 497 -25.41 15.24 -0.72
N GLN A 498 -24.81 16.39 -1.03
CA GLN A 498 -23.54 16.80 -0.41
C GLN A 498 -23.67 17.14 1.09
N ASP A 499 -24.85 17.59 1.52
CA ASP A 499 -25.12 17.95 2.91
C ASP A 499 -25.21 16.67 3.76
N ASP A 500 -25.73 15.57 3.20
CA ASP A 500 -25.71 14.23 3.80
C ASP A 500 -24.27 13.72 4.01
N ILE A 501 -23.39 13.94 3.02
CA ILE A 501 -21.96 13.64 3.14
C ILE A 501 -21.34 14.48 4.25
N ASP A 502 -21.59 15.79 4.26
CA ASP A 502 -20.93 16.71 5.18
C ASP A 502 -21.42 16.59 6.64
N ARG A 503 -22.70 16.32 6.88
CA ARG A 503 -23.24 16.22 8.25
C ARG A 503 -23.01 14.88 8.92
N GLY A 504 -22.70 13.85 8.13
CA GLY A 504 -22.49 12.51 8.66
C GLY A 504 -21.09 12.28 9.21
N LEU A 505 -20.88 11.04 9.65
CA LEU A 505 -19.65 10.62 10.30
C LEU A 505 -18.49 10.44 9.31
N ALA A 506 -17.30 10.88 9.70
CA ALA A 506 -16.03 10.50 9.06
C ALA A 506 -15.09 9.94 10.11
N LEU A 507 -14.17 9.05 9.74
CA LEU A 507 -13.14 8.60 10.69
C LEU A 507 -11.98 9.59 10.76
N ASN A 508 -11.59 10.09 9.59
CA ASN A 508 -10.52 11.06 9.43
C ASN A 508 -10.83 11.98 8.24
N ALA A 509 -10.00 13.00 8.02
CA ALA A 509 -10.10 13.83 6.83
C ALA A 509 -8.73 14.24 6.30
N ALA A 510 -8.55 14.11 4.99
CA ALA A 510 -7.38 14.62 4.28
C ALA A 510 -7.50 16.12 4.07
N ILE A 511 -6.43 16.84 4.37
CA ILE A 511 -6.30 18.27 4.11
C ILE A 511 -5.33 18.45 2.95
N ILE A 512 -5.81 19.13 1.91
CA ILE A 512 -5.01 19.50 0.75
C ILE A 512 -4.62 20.97 0.91
N LEU A 513 -3.31 21.26 0.81
CA LEU A 513 -2.77 22.60 0.94
C LEU A 513 -2.53 23.22 -0.44
N LYS A 514 -2.72 24.53 -0.56
CA LYS A 514 -2.38 25.31 -1.75
C LYS A 514 -0.87 25.37 -1.97
N ASP A 515 -0.12 25.49 -0.87
CA ASP A 515 1.34 25.51 -0.86
C ASP A 515 1.88 24.54 0.19
N ALA A 516 2.40 23.40 -0.28
CA ALA A 516 2.99 22.36 0.55
C ALA A 516 4.29 22.79 1.25
N SER A 517 4.98 23.85 0.79
CA SER A 517 6.21 24.32 1.43
C SER A 517 5.97 24.96 2.80
N ARG A 518 4.74 25.41 3.05
CA ARG A 518 4.28 26.01 4.32
C ARG A 518 3.58 25.00 5.22
N LEU A 519 3.94 23.72 5.15
CA LEU A 519 3.26 22.64 5.88
C LEU A 519 3.23 22.89 7.39
N GLU A 520 4.37 23.19 8.02
CA GLU A 520 4.46 23.42 9.47
C GLU A 520 3.66 24.66 9.92
N GLU A 521 3.70 25.73 9.13
CA GLU A 521 2.93 26.95 9.40
C GLU A 521 1.42 26.66 9.30
N SER A 522 1.02 25.92 8.26
CA SER A 522 -0.37 25.54 8.02
C SER A 522 -0.89 24.60 9.08
N LYS A 523 -0.09 23.62 9.50
CA LYS A 523 -0.41 22.71 10.60
C LYS A 523 -0.68 23.50 11.88
N ALA A 524 0.22 24.42 12.25
CA ALA A 524 0.03 25.25 13.44
C ALA A 524 -1.20 26.18 13.33
N ALA A 525 -1.55 26.65 12.13
CA ALA A 525 -2.76 27.45 11.90
C ALA A 525 -4.04 26.60 12.00
N ILE A 526 -4.02 25.38 11.47
CA ILE A 526 -5.10 24.40 11.56
C ILE A 526 -5.35 24.00 13.02
N GLU A 527 -4.30 23.68 13.78
CA GLU A 527 -4.42 23.34 15.20
C GLU A 527 -5.05 24.47 16.02
N ARG A 528 -4.73 25.74 15.69
CA ARG A 528 -5.39 26.90 16.30
C ARG A 528 -6.87 27.00 15.90
N ALA A 529 -7.19 26.83 14.62
CA ALA A 529 -8.58 26.87 14.15
C ALA A 529 -9.45 25.78 14.78
N ILE A 530 -8.90 24.58 14.96
CA ILE A 530 -9.53 23.46 15.67
C ILE A 530 -9.80 23.83 17.14
N ALA A 531 -8.80 24.41 17.82
CA ALA A 531 -8.93 24.83 19.21
C ALA A 531 -9.94 25.97 19.40
N ASP A 532 -9.95 26.96 18.51
CA ASP A 532 -10.88 28.10 18.54
C ASP A 532 -12.34 27.66 18.28
N ALA A 533 -12.53 26.63 17.45
CA ALA A 533 -13.83 26.00 17.20
C ALA A 533 -14.27 25.03 18.31
N GLY A 534 -13.42 24.74 19.31
CA GLY A 534 -13.70 23.80 20.39
C GLY A 534 -13.81 22.34 19.92
N LEU A 535 -13.17 22.00 18.80
CA LEU A 535 -13.18 20.66 18.22
C LEU A 535 -12.10 19.78 18.87
N GLN A 536 -12.44 18.54 19.21
CA GLN A 536 -11.49 17.58 19.80
C GLN A 536 -10.81 16.77 18.70
N LEU A 537 -9.98 17.43 17.90
CA LEU A 537 -9.26 16.81 16.78
C LEU A 537 -7.76 16.98 16.93
N GLN A 538 -7.00 16.01 16.45
CA GLN A 538 -5.56 16.09 16.33
C GLN A 538 -5.15 16.14 14.85
N THR A 539 -4.11 16.91 14.56
CA THR A 539 -3.56 17.07 13.20
C THR A 539 -2.24 16.34 13.08
N VAL A 540 -2.13 15.44 12.11
CA VAL A 540 -0.92 14.66 11.85
C VAL A 540 -0.41 14.91 10.44
N ASP A 541 0.91 14.80 10.28
CA ASP A 541 1.53 14.83 8.96
C ASP A 541 1.34 13.49 8.24
N TRP A 542 1.69 13.47 6.96
CA TRP A 542 1.62 12.25 6.16
C TRP A 542 2.55 11.13 6.68
N TYR A 543 3.66 11.45 7.37
CA TYR A 543 4.55 10.43 7.95
C TYR A 543 3.89 9.65 9.07
N ALA A 544 3.19 10.34 9.95
CA ALA A 544 2.42 9.72 11.01
C ALA A 544 1.20 8.99 10.42
N ALA A 545 0.45 9.65 9.52
CA ALA A 545 -0.75 9.06 8.92
C ALA A 545 -0.50 7.77 8.12
N THR A 546 0.69 7.59 7.55
CA THR A 546 1.04 6.37 6.80
C THR A 546 1.48 5.19 7.69
N GLY A 547 1.49 5.36 9.01
CA GLY A 547 1.79 4.31 9.98
C GLY A 547 3.16 3.66 9.76
N MET A 548 3.18 2.34 9.56
CA MET A 548 4.42 1.56 9.40
C MET A 548 5.29 2.04 8.24
N VAL A 549 4.68 2.50 7.14
CA VAL A 549 5.42 3.00 5.97
C VAL A 549 6.21 4.24 6.35
N GLY A 550 5.56 5.26 6.94
CA GLY A 550 6.24 6.47 7.38
C GLY A 550 7.25 6.23 8.51
N GLN A 551 7.00 5.27 9.40
CA GLN A 551 7.96 4.87 10.44
C GLN A 551 9.23 4.24 9.85
N PHE A 552 9.09 3.36 8.84
CA PHE A 552 10.23 2.77 8.14
C PHE A 552 11.12 3.84 7.51
N VAL A 553 10.51 4.85 6.89
CA VAL A 553 11.23 5.98 6.28
C VAL A 553 12.02 6.76 7.33
N ARG A 554 11.38 7.13 8.45
CA ARG A 554 12.05 7.84 9.55
C ARG A 554 13.22 7.05 10.10
N LEU A 555 13.05 5.74 10.27
CA LEU A 555 14.12 4.86 10.72
C LEU A 555 15.27 4.81 9.71
N ALA A 556 14.96 4.70 8.41
CA ALA A 556 15.96 4.72 7.35
C ALA A 556 16.73 6.05 7.31
N SER A 557 16.06 7.20 7.49
CA SER A 557 16.73 8.50 7.63
C SER A 557 17.71 8.49 8.80
N MET A 558 17.25 8.01 9.96
CA MET A 558 18.04 8.01 11.18
C MET A 558 19.29 7.14 11.03
N VAL A 559 19.16 5.95 10.45
CA VAL A 559 20.28 5.05 10.17
C VAL A 559 21.29 5.69 9.22
N LEU A 560 20.82 6.35 8.14
CA LEU A 560 21.68 7.06 7.20
C LEU A 560 22.47 8.18 7.88
N TYR A 561 21.81 9.03 8.67
CA TYR A 561 22.46 10.12 9.39
C TYR A 561 23.47 9.61 10.43
N ILE A 562 23.16 8.52 11.14
CA ILE A 562 24.10 7.86 12.05
C ILE A 562 25.33 7.37 11.29
N PHE A 563 25.15 6.75 10.12
CA PHE A 563 26.25 6.27 9.30
C PHE A 563 27.15 7.43 8.81
N ILE A 564 26.55 8.55 8.38
CA ILE A 564 27.27 9.77 8.02
C ILE A 564 28.10 10.27 9.22
N ILE A 565 27.50 10.33 10.41
CA ILE A 565 28.21 10.75 11.64
C ILE A 565 29.39 9.82 11.94
N ILE A 566 29.22 8.50 11.83
CA ILE A 566 30.30 7.53 12.03
C ILE A 566 31.45 7.80 11.06
N ILE A 567 31.15 8.02 9.78
CA ILE A 567 32.18 8.32 8.77
C ILE A 567 32.92 9.61 9.07
N LEU A 568 32.20 10.65 9.54
CA LEU A 568 32.83 11.90 9.96
C LEU A 568 33.73 11.70 11.19
N ILE A 569 33.33 10.89 12.17
CA ILE A 569 34.17 10.56 13.32
C ILE A 569 35.43 9.82 12.89
N VAL A 570 35.30 8.81 12.02
CA VAL A 570 36.44 8.07 11.46
C VAL A 570 37.38 9.03 10.71
N ALA A 571 36.82 9.97 9.94
CA ALA A 571 37.59 11.00 9.26
C ALA A 571 38.35 11.90 10.23
N ILE A 572 37.72 12.33 11.32
CA ILE A 572 38.36 13.14 12.38
C ILE A 572 39.54 12.39 12.97
N ILE A 573 39.38 11.11 13.31
CA ILE A 573 40.43 10.30 13.95
C ILE A 573 41.62 10.13 13.00
N ILE A 574 41.36 9.76 11.74
CA ILE A 574 42.44 9.57 10.74
C ILE A 574 43.16 10.89 10.48
N MET A 575 42.42 11.98 10.34
CA MET A 575 42.99 13.31 10.15
C MET A 575 43.81 13.75 11.36
N ASN A 576 43.31 13.53 12.58
CA ASN A 576 44.00 13.86 13.81
C ASN A 576 45.34 13.13 13.90
N ASN A 577 45.36 11.81 13.71
CA ASN A 577 46.57 10.99 13.73
C ASN A 577 47.59 11.45 12.68
N THR A 578 47.11 11.78 11.48
CA THR A 578 47.98 12.26 10.39
C THR A 578 48.59 13.62 10.72
N MET A 579 47.79 14.53 11.29
CA MET A 579 48.26 15.86 11.69
C MET A 579 49.20 15.81 12.89
N VAL A 580 48.97 14.93 13.87
CA VAL A 580 49.93 14.67 14.96
C VAL A 580 51.28 14.26 14.37
N MET A 581 51.30 13.29 13.47
CA MET A 581 52.54 12.85 12.81
C MET A 581 53.21 14.00 12.02
N ALA A 582 52.41 14.80 11.30
CA ALA A 582 52.92 15.96 10.58
C ALA A 582 53.53 17.02 11.51
N THR A 583 52.98 17.22 12.71
CA THR A 583 53.55 18.17 13.69
C THR A 583 54.88 17.70 14.26
N PHE A 584 55.06 16.40 14.49
CA PHE A 584 56.33 15.86 15.00
C PHE A 584 57.47 15.97 13.99
N GLU A 585 57.21 15.68 12.72
CA GLU A 585 58.22 15.84 11.66
C GLU A 585 58.65 17.30 11.46
N ARG A 586 57.74 18.25 11.72
CA ARG A 586 58.02 19.69 11.63
C ARG A 586 58.50 20.29 12.95
N ALA A 587 58.83 19.48 13.96
CA ALA A 587 59.21 19.97 15.29
C ALA A 587 60.40 20.95 15.24
N THR A 588 61.42 20.67 14.44
CA THR A 588 62.61 21.53 14.28
C THR A 588 62.29 22.87 13.61
N GLU A 589 61.40 22.88 12.61
CA GLU A 589 60.93 24.11 11.97
C GLU A 589 60.14 24.98 12.94
N ILE A 590 59.24 24.36 13.71
CA ILE A 590 58.44 25.03 14.75
C ILE A 590 59.35 25.57 15.85
N GLY A 591 60.33 24.78 16.30
CA GLY A 591 61.32 25.19 17.30
C GLY A 591 62.12 26.41 16.86
N THR A 592 62.56 26.43 15.60
CA THR A 592 63.30 27.56 15.01
C THR A 592 62.42 28.80 14.90
N MET A 593 61.19 28.67 14.40
CA MET A 593 60.23 29.78 14.35
C MET A 593 59.96 30.36 15.74
N ARG A 594 59.90 29.52 16.77
CA ARG A 594 59.70 29.94 18.17
C ARG A 594 60.95 30.59 18.77
N ALA A 595 62.15 30.12 18.42
CA ALA A 595 63.42 30.72 18.85
C ALA A 595 63.62 32.14 18.29
N ILE A 596 63.14 32.39 17.06
CA ILE A 596 63.18 33.73 16.42
C ILE A 596 62.06 34.65 16.96
N GLY A 597 61.21 34.17 17.86
CA GLY A 597 60.23 34.99 18.59
C GLY A 597 58.77 34.86 18.14
N SER A 598 58.41 33.83 17.36
CA SER A 598 56.99 33.58 17.04
C SER A 598 56.17 33.21 18.29
N ARG A 599 54.94 33.74 18.38
CA ARG A 599 54.01 33.46 19.49
C ARG A 599 53.33 32.10 19.29
N ARG A 600 52.89 31.44 20.37
CA ARG A 600 52.12 30.18 20.31
C ARG A 600 50.89 30.28 19.40
N GLY A 601 50.16 31.39 19.46
CA GLY A 601 49.01 31.64 18.58
C GLY A 601 49.36 31.81 17.10
N PHE A 602 50.60 32.20 16.76
CA PHE A 602 51.06 32.23 15.37
C PHE A 602 51.20 30.80 14.82
N VAL A 603 51.79 29.89 15.60
CA VAL A 603 51.92 28.47 15.23
C VAL A 603 50.54 27.79 15.15
N LEU A 604 49.66 28.03 16.13
CA LEU A 604 48.30 27.50 16.11
C LEU A 604 47.53 27.94 14.85
N ASN A 605 47.51 29.24 14.57
CA ASN A 605 46.78 29.78 13.41
C ASN A 605 47.39 29.34 12.08
N LEU A 606 48.70 29.09 12.03
CA LEU A 606 49.35 28.55 10.84
C LEU A 606 48.80 27.16 10.49
N PHE A 607 48.75 26.24 11.46
CA PHE A 607 48.20 24.90 11.24
C PHE A 607 46.70 24.91 10.96
N LEU A 608 45.92 25.73 11.67
CA LEU A 608 44.49 25.87 11.42
C LEU A 608 44.21 26.41 10.02
N LEU A 609 44.97 27.41 9.54
CA LEU A 609 44.84 27.93 8.18
C LEU A 609 45.30 26.93 7.12
N GLU A 610 46.36 26.17 7.38
CA GLU A 610 46.83 25.10 6.48
C GLU A 610 45.74 24.05 6.27
N THR A 611 45.14 23.56 7.37
CA THR A 611 44.03 22.60 7.26
C THR A 611 42.79 23.24 6.64
N LEU A 612 42.45 24.49 7.00
CA LEU A 612 41.28 25.15 6.44
C LEU A 612 41.39 25.32 4.92
N MET A 613 42.58 25.65 4.41
CA MET A 613 42.84 25.69 2.97
C MET A 613 42.70 24.30 2.33
N LEU A 614 43.27 23.27 2.97
CA LEU A 614 43.16 21.89 2.48
C LEU A 614 41.69 21.43 2.46
N GLY A 615 40.93 21.73 3.51
CA GLY A 615 39.51 21.44 3.65
C GLY A 615 38.66 22.22 2.66
N ALA A 616 39.00 23.47 2.36
CA ALA A 616 38.31 24.24 1.33
C ALA A 616 38.51 23.63 -0.06
N VAL A 617 39.75 23.27 -0.43
CA VAL A 617 40.03 22.63 -1.72
C VAL A 617 39.37 21.26 -1.81
N SER A 618 39.53 20.43 -0.78
CA SER A 618 38.95 19.08 -0.74
C SER A 618 37.42 19.12 -0.67
N GLY A 619 36.86 20.09 0.03
CA GLY A 619 35.42 20.32 0.12
C GLY A 619 34.83 20.73 -1.23
N VAL A 620 35.48 21.65 -1.95
CA VAL A 620 35.06 22.02 -3.32
C VAL A 620 35.15 20.81 -4.26
N LEU A 621 36.24 20.05 -4.22
CA LEU A 621 36.41 18.86 -5.05
C LEU A 621 35.36 17.79 -4.73
N GLY A 622 35.15 17.48 -3.45
CA GLY A 622 34.19 16.48 -3.02
C GLY A 622 32.76 16.89 -3.34
N ALA A 623 32.44 18.16 -3.15
CA ALA A 623 31.13 18.68 -3.51
C ALA A 623 30.90 18.72 -5.02
N ALA A 624 31.92 19.04 -5.83
CA ALA A 624 31.83 18.99 -7.28
C ALA A 624 31.64 17.56 -7.79
N LEU A 625 32.35 16.58 -7.21
CA LEU A 625 32.16 15.16 -7.52
C LEU A 625 30.76 14.68 -7.12
N GLY A 626 30.29 15.06 -5.93
CA GLY A 626 28.97 14.68 -5.44
C GLY A 626 27.86 15.30 -6.29
N PHE A 627 27.97 16.59 -6.59
CA PHE A 627 27.06 17.29 -7.51
C PHE A 627 27.05 16.65 -8.90
N GLY A 628 28.22 16.36 -9.47
CA GLY A 628 28.35 15.71 -10.77
C GLY A 628 27.71 14.33 -10.81
N LEU A 629 27.93 13.51 -9.77
CA LEU A 629 27.34 12.18 -9.67
C LEU A 629 25.81 12.26 -9.52
N VAL A 630 25.29 13.08 -8.60
CA VAL A 630 23.84 13.21 -8.39
C VAL A 630 23.15 13.74 -9.64
N THR A 631 23.74 14.71 -10.34
CA THR A 631 23.19 15.24 -11.59
C THR A 631 23.23 14.21 -12.72
N LEU A 632 24.27 13.36 -12.77
CA LEU A 632 24.35 12.25 -13.72
C LEU A 632 23.25 11.22 -13.43
N MET A 633 23.09 10.81 -12.17
CA MET A 633 22.03 9.88 -11.74
C MET A 633 20.64 10.48 -11.97
N GLY A 634 20.47 11.78 -11.74
CA GLY A 634 19.23 12.52 -11.98
C GLY A 634 18.88 12.68 -13.45
N SER A 635 19.83 12.57 -14.38
CA SER A 635 19.53 12.60 -15.82
C SER A 635 19.25 11.21 -16.40
N GLN A 636 19.87 10.16 -15.85
CA GLN A 636 19.62 8.76 -16.27
C GLN A 636 18.40 8.14 -15.59
N GLY A 637 18.08 8.58 -14.37
CA GLY A 637 17.11 7.93 -13.49
C GLY A 637 17.71 6.66 -12.86
N ILE A 638 17.39 6.41 -11.59
CA ILE A 638 17.71 5.15 -10.91
C ILE A 638 16.46 4.29 -10.97
N PRO A 639 16.46 3.17 -11.73
CA PRO A 639 15.27 2.32 -11.83
C PRO A 639 14.91 1.72 -10.47
N ALA A 640 13.62 1.61 -10.20
CA ALA A 640 13.09 0.94 -9.02
C ALA A 640 13.50 -0.54 -9.05
N PRO A 641 14.21 -1.05 -8.03
CA PRO A 641 14.63 -2.45 -8.00
C PRO A 641 13.46 -3.44 -7.78
N SER A 642 12.32 -2.96 -7.28
CA SER A 642 11.08 -3.72 -7.16
C SER A 642 9.86 -2.80 -7.07
N ASP A 643 8.67 -3.37 -7.21
CA ASP A 643 7.38 -2.66 -7.21
C ASP A 643 7.13 -1.85 -5.93
N ALA A 644 7.70 -2.31 -4.80
CA ALA A 644 7.68 -1.58 -3.54
C ALA A 644 8.41 -0.23 -3.62
N PHE A 645 9.49 -0.16 -4.42
CA PHE A 645 10.26 1.07 -4.63
C PHE A 645 9.57 2.03 -5.61
N ILE A 646 8.61 1.59 -6.42
CA ILE A 646 7.82 2.49 -7.29
C ILE A 646 7.06 3.51 -6.45
N PHE A 647 6.49 3.06 -5.34
CA PHE A 647 5.85 3.94 -4.36
C PHE A 647 6.85 4.93 -3.74
N LEU A 648 8.03 4.44 -3.37
CA LEU A 648 9.10 5.21 -2.75
C LEU A 648 9.63 6.31 -3.69
N PHE A 649 9.76 6.00 -4.97
CA PHE A 649 10.35 6.88 -5.98
C PHE A 649 9.31 7.78 -6.68
N SER A 650 8.02 7.58 -6.41
CA SER A 650 6.93 8.25 -7.13
C SER A 650 6.95 7.97 -8.64
N GLY A 651 7.37 6.76 -9.02
CA GLY A 651 7.56 6.39 -10.42
C GLY A 651 8.44 5.17 -10.60
N PRO A 652 8.58 4.68 -11.85
CA PRO A 652 9.45 3.55 -12.18
C PRO A 652 10.94 3.86 -11.96
N SER A 653 11.32 5.14 -11.85
CA SER A 653 12.69 5.58 -11.62
C SER A 653 12.74 6.76 -10.65
N LEU A 654 13.74 6.77 -9.78
CA LEU A 654 14.09 7.93 -8.96
C LEU A 654 14.90 8.92 -9.80
N TYR A 655 14.59 10.21 -9.70
CA TYR A 655 15.37 11.29 -10.30
C TYR A 655 15.99 12.16 -9.21
N PRO A 656 17.19 11.80 -8.71
CA PRO A 656 17.83 12.56 -7.65
C PRO A 656 18.09 14.01 -8.02
N THR A 657 17.80 14.92 -7.10
CA THR A 657 18.12 16.34 -7.25
C THR A 657 19.05 16.80 -6.15
N VAL A 658 19.97 17.70 -6.49
CA VAL A 658 20.92 18.27 -5.54
C VAL A 658 20.70 19.78 -5.43
N THR A 659 20.21 20.21 -4.28
CA THR A 659 20.02 21.63 -3.97
C THR A 659 21.33 22.29 -3.55
N ALA A 660 21.47 23.59 -3.80
CA ALA A 660 22.63 24.38 -3.34
C ALA A 660 22.83 24.33 -1.82
N SER A 661 21.76 24.13 -1.04
CA SER A 661 21.81 23.93 0.41
C SER A 661 22.63 22.70 0.80
N HIS A 662 22.48 21.57 0.10
CA HIS A 662 23.26 20.35 0.35
C HIS A 662 24.75 20.57 0.15
N VAL A 663 25.10 21.19 -0.98
CA VAL A 663 26.49 21.52 -1.34
C VAL A 663 27.09 22.46 -0.30
N MET A 664 26.36 23.50 0.09
CA MET A 664 26.82 24.46 1.09
C MET A 664 26.95 23.82 2.48
N ALA A 665 25.98 23.02 2.90
CA ALA A 665 25.99 22.33 4.18
C ALA A 665 27.16 21.35 4.27
N ALA A 666 27.40 20.55 3.22
CA ALA A 666 28.55 19.64 3.15
C ALA A 666 29.88 20.39 3.20
N PHE A 667 29.99 21.51 2.47
CA PHE A 667 31.18 22.36 2.47
C PHE A 667 31.45 22.97 3.86
N VAL A 668 30.43 23.52 4.52
CA VAL A 668 30.57 24.07 5.87
C VAL A 668 30.92 22.96 6.86
N LEU A 669 30.25 21.80 6.77
CA LEU A 669 30.47 20.67 7.66
C LEU A 669 31.91 20.16 7.58
N ILE A 670 32.47 20.00 6.38
CA ILE A 670 33.86 19.54 6.25
C ILE A 670 34.85 20.57 6.80
N LEU A 671 34.60 21.87 6.65
CA LEU A 671 35.44 22.89 7.27
C LEU A 671 35.41 22.79 8.80
N VAL A 672 34.23 22.62 9.40
CA VAL A 672 34.08 22.43 10.86
C VAL A 672 34.82 21.16 11.31
N VAL A 673 34.58 20.05 10.64
CA VAL A 673 35.23 18.75 10.91
C VAL A 673 36.76 18.87 10.84
N SER A 674 37.27 19.59 9.84
CA SER A 674 38.70 19.80 9.64
C SER A 674 39.35 20.60 10.77
N LEU A 675 38.66 21.63 11.26
CA LEU A 675 39.11 22.46 12.37
C LEU A 675 39.11 21.66 13.67
N VAL A 676 38.05 20.91 13.94
CA VAL A 676 37.94 20.04 15.12
C VAL A 676 39.05 19.00 15.12
N ALA A 677 39.26 18.30 14.01
CA ALA A 677 40.29 17.28 13.89
C ALA A 677 41.72 17.83 14.07
N THR A 678 41.98 19.06 13.59
CA THR A 678 43.30 19.70 13.65
C THR A 678 43.57 20.40 14.97
N PHE A 679 42.54 20.76 15.74
CA PHE A 679 42.71 21.59 16.93
C PHE A 679 43.67 20.97 17.96
N TYR A 680 43.50 19.68 18.27
CA TYR A 680 44.37 18.95 19.20
C TYR A 680 45.84 18.88 18.75
N PRO A 681 46.19 18.41 17.54
CA PRO A 681 47.58 18.37 17.08
C PRO A 681 48.18 19.78 16.93
N ALA A 682 47.41 20.75 16.44
CA ALA A 682 47.88 22.13 16.35
C ALA A 682 48.20 22.72 17.73
N TYR A 683 47.40 22.39 18.75
CA TYR A 683 47.67 22.74 20.13
C TYR A 683 48.96 22.09 20.64
N LEU A 684 49.14 20.79 20.39
CA LEU A 684 50.34 20.04 20.76
C LEU A 684 51.61 20.66 20.14
N ALA A 685 51.54 21.07 18.87
CA ALA A 685 52.61 21.77 18.16
C ALA A 685 53.07 23.05 18.89
N THR A 686 52.15 23.79 19.52
CA THR A 686 52.51 25.00 20.30
C THR A 686 53.29 24.71 21.59
N ARG A 687 53.28 23.46 22.07
CA ARG A 687 53.96 23.03 23.30
C ARG A 687 55.38 22.49 23.07
N ILE A 688 55.80 22.29 21.81
CA ILE A 688 57.16 21.86 21.46
C ILE A 688 58.18 22.94 21.89
N GLN A 689 59.10 22.58 22.80
CA GLN A 689 60.10 23.50 23.33
C GLN A 689 61.21 23.77 22.29
N PRO A 690 61.64 25.04 22.10
CA PRO A 690 62.70 25.37 21.13
C PRO A 690 64.00 24.60 21.38
N VAL A 691 64.38 24.42 22.65
CA VAL A 691 65.62 23.71 23.05
C VAL A 691 65.56 22.23 22.65
N VAL A 692 64.46 21.55 22.94
CA VAL A 692 64.26 20.13 22.61
C VAL A 692 64.22 19.90 21.09
N ALA A 693 63.55 20.80 20.36
CA ALA A 693 63.47 20.72 18.90
C ALA A 693 64.81 20.93 18.17
N MET A 694 65.75 21.65 18.80
CA MET A 694 67.10 21.89 18.26
C MET A 694 68.12 20.83 18.69
N GLN A 695 67.84 20.05 19.73
CA GLN A 695 68.69 18.95 20.22
C GLN A 695 68.44 17.61 19.50
N ALA A 696 67.35 17.46 18.74
CA ALA A 696 66.94 16.20 18.10
C ALA A 696 67.81 15.75 16.90
N ARG A 697 69.08 16.15 16.85
CA ARG A 697 70.07 15.69 15.87
C ARG A 697 71.32 15.22 16.61
N GLU A 698 71.30 13.96 17.05
CA GLU A 698 72.45 13.06 17.06
C GLU A 698 72.00 11.70 16.50
#